data_AF-A0A7K4H874-F1
#
_entry.id   AF-A0A7K4H874-F1
#
_cell.length_a   1.000
_cell.length_b   1.000
_cell.length_c   1.000
_cell.angle_alpha   90.00
_cell.angle_beta   90.00
_cell.angle_gamma   90.00
#
_symmetry.space_group_name_H-M   'P 1'
#
loop_
_entity.id
_entity.type
_entity.pdbx_description
1 polymer ?
#
loop_
_entity_poly.entity_id
_entity_poly.type
_entity_poly.pdbx_seq_one_letter_code
_entity_poly.pdbx_strand_id
1 'polypeptide(L)'
;MSRTQEINYPPEEIFRQTGVERPNIEHLILWMLQNNEKVEWSDFKDEPISIPQSTLSYYLKSLMLDDCIEKIERGVYRITSKGEERYNGLSKAKKERKLNYPPKAITNNRNYDHWLLWMVYNNTFCKWSDFVDEPLKINQSSLSKNLLELQKREVIKKEDKEYRITQKGKSEYSRMLKLYDLDRQSILDEESKRIKDITKKTIRFFEKYQIEDGDIKFRFLDNVLKLPFSNLRGSLDSEAHFNKVLLFLSMNHPNQYPFYISTKDFSKEYKIDILDLKFNIRQIVEKNIYPVKFFRLEVDEDRIYFFQANEKIEKILSAITEDHVTKFTYLNKLYENTSNGTLSLSLSHTIESILAEICDNLFDDALKDVLRKFLPEYIKYLAYRIETERKLVDTLDKLEGVAWRDIPAAFQSYGSKYNLVEQGQFKYYIDFTALKVLNLFSDPMLEKLFEDAKHLMRKNNFDTALERIEKKIELDPENVDLFFLKSLFLSVSNRHQEAIRFLEKQFKDHPNKNDEELFFPYNYILIYDHLTLAEFDKALEISDKMNDFYPDHPLSNFTRALINGYKIIYKIEEGKVRVDQVLDDVDQAISLEENKKNIAKYYHFKSFILMQLEKYEEALEAIDAALGLDAKSFSIHFMKYNILYEYGKIDEALELVDEGIKLFPEKKSKLLTHKAFLYKKKKNYDKGLDIIDDLLEKDPRDFDAMNNKVYYHLYLGEKEEAKKAGKLLTDLNPEDGNFHDSYGEALTEFGEYEEAIKILQKALELDPLGWFTYNTYYHLAKCYIKLGKYDLARESIDRVVSATNTCFCGMKMREESKEKKHKLLAEIEELEKKS
;
A
#
# COMPACT_ATOMS: atom_id res chain seq x y z
N MET A 1 -49.14 30.49 12.18
CA MET A 1 -47.70 30.21 11.96
C MET A 1 -47.57 29.75 10.52
N SER A 2 -46.81 30.48 9.74
CA SER A 2 -46.74 30.38 8.28
C SER A 2 -46.10 29.07 7.82
N ARG A 3 -46.81 28.29 6.99
CA ARG A 3 -46.21 27.22 6.15
C ARG A 3 -45.27 27.91 5.14
N THR A 4 -43.96 27.69 5.24
CA THR A 4 -42.95 28.31 4.36
C THR A 4 -42.18 27.32 3.49
N GLN A 5 -42.64 26.07 3.37
CA GLN A 5 -42.04 25.10 2.43
C GLN A 5 -43.14 24.43 1.61
N GLU A 6 -43.01 24.47 0.28
CA GLU A 6 -43.91 23.83 -0.68
C GLU A 6 -43.45 22.37 -0.84
N ILE A 7 -44.26 21.41 -0.38
CA ILE A 7 -43.93 19.97 -0.39
C ILE A 7 -44.08 19.42 -1.81
N ASN A 8 -43.03 18.80 -2.33
CA ASN A 8 -43.07 18.03 -3.57
C ASN A 8 -43.73 16.66 -3.32
N TYR A 9 -44.85 16.40 -3.98
CA TYR A 9 -45.53 15.11 -3.94
C TYR A 9 -45.10 14.21 -5.12
N PRO A 10 -45.11 12.86 -4.95
CA PRO A 10 -44.77 11.94 -6.03
C PRO A 10 -45.69 12.13 -7.23
N PRO A 11 -45.23 11.96 -8.47
CA PRO A 11 -46.10 11.97 -9.65
C PRO A 11 -47.15 10.85 -9.60
N GLU A 12 -48.32 11.05 -10.23
CA GLU A 12 -49.47 10.13 -10.20
C GLU A 12 -49.11 8.68 -10.56
N GLU A 13 -48.12 8.49 -11.43
CA GLU A 13 -47.60 7.19 -11.88
C GLU A 13 -47.04 6.32 -10.73
N ILE A 14 -46.58 6.94 -9.64
CA ILE A 14 -45.98 6.25 -8.50
C ILE A 14 -47.04 5.81 -7.47
N PHE A 15 -48.14 6.57 -7.30
CA PHE A 15 -49.16 6.31 -6.27
C PHE A 15 -50.55 5.89 -6.79
N ARG A 16 -50.86 6.05 -8.09
CA ARG A 16 -52.05 5.52 -8.77
C ARG A 16 -51.64 4.56 -9.88
N GLN A 17 -51.31 3.32 -9.53
CA GLN A 17 -51.08 2.28 -10.52
C GLN A 17 -52.43 1.74 -11.05
N THR A 18 -52.66 1.85 -12.36
CA THR A 18 -53.84 1.30 -13.01
C THR A 18 -53.77 -0.23 -13.06
N GLY A 19 -54.38 -0.88 -12.06
CA GLY A 19 -54.60 -2.33 -12.02
C GLY A 19 -54.21 -2.98 -10.69
N VAL A 20 -55.21 -3.28 -9.85
CA VAL A 20 -55.30 -4.16 -8.65
C VAL A 20 -54.16 -4.16 -7.59
N GLU A 21 -52.94 -3.73 -7.87
CA GLU A 21 -51.84 -3.67 -6.90
C GLU A 21 -51.90 -2.35 -6.11
N ARG A 22 -51.93 -2.48 -4.77
CA ARG A 22 -51.87 -1.31 -3.87
C ARG A 22 -50.47 -0.69 -3.96
N PRO A 23 -50.36 0.65 -3.96
CA PRO A 23 -49.07 1.32 -4.05
C PRO A 23 -48.16 0.94 -2.88
N ASN A 24 -46.85 0.79 -3.16
CA ASN A 24 -45.87 0.45 -2.14
C ASN A 24 -45.66 1.65 -1.20
N ILE A 25 -46.21 1.56 0.01
CA ILE A 25 -46.24 2.65 0.99
C ILE A 25 -44.82 3.01 1.47
N GLU A 26 -43.92 2.03 1.59
CA GLU A 26 -42.50 2.29 1.94
C GLU A 26 -41.81 3.11 0.85
N HIS A 27 -42.03 2.73 -0.42
CA HIS A 27 -41.48 3.45 -1.57
C HIS A 27 -42.00 4.88 -1.66
N LEU A 28 -43.29 5.11 -1.38
CA LEU A 28 -43.90 6.44 -1.34
C LEU A 28 -43.33 7.32 -0.22
N ILE A 29 -43.17 6.77 0.98
CA ILE A 29 -42.62 7.51 2.13
C ILE A 29 -41.16 7.91 1.85
N LEU A 30 -40.35 6.98 1.36
CA LEU A 30 -38.95 7.27 1.01
C LEU A 30 -38.84 8.22 -0.18
N TRP A 31 -39.72 8.12 -1.18
CA TRP A 31 -39.78 9.10 -2.28
C TRP A 31 -40.01 10.51 -1.74
N MET A 32 -41.00 10.69 -0.86
CA MET A 32 -41.29 12.00 -0.29
C MET A 32 -40.13 12.55 0.52
N LEU A 33 -39.45 11.72 1.31
CA LEU A 33 -38.33 12.15 2.14
C LEU A 33 -37.03 12.37 1.33
N GLN A 34 -36.88 11.74 0.17
CA GLN A 34 -35.76 11.97 -0.75
C GLN A 34 -35.88 13.30 -1.49
N ASN A 35 -37.11 13.67 -1.88
CA ASN A 35 -37.36 14.81 -2.75
C ASN A 35 -37.76 16.09 -1.98
N ASN A 36 -37.71 16.04 -0.64
CA ASN A 36 -37.98 17.17 0.25
C ASN A 36 -36.99 17.18 1.41
N GLU A 37 -36.44 18.35 1.76
CA GLU A 37 -35.40 18.48 2.80
C GLU A 37 -35.89 18.04 4.20
N LYS A 38 -37.18 18.24 4.48
CA LYS A 38 -37.91 17.83 5.68
C LYS A 38 -39.37 17.60 5.32
N VAL A 39 -40.00 16.57 5.89
CA VAL A 39 -41.43 16.28 5.69
C VAL A 39 -42.12 16.13 7.05
N GLU A 40 -43.22 16.84 7.26
CA GLU A 40 -44.01 16.73 8.49
C GLU A 40 -44.96 15.53 8.43
N TRP A 41 -45.31 15.00 9.60
CA TRP A 41 -46.21 13.85 9.74
C TRP A 41 -47.58 14.10 9.09
N SER A 42 -48.06 15.36 9.10
CA SER A 42 -49.30 15.78 8.43
C SER A 42 -49.21 15.69 6.91
N ASP A 43 -48.02 15.91 6.32
CA ASP A 43 -47.89 16.06 4.87
C ASP A 43 -48.10 14.73 4.13
N PHE A 44 -47.82 13.59 4.78
CA PHE A 44 -48.13 12.25 4.29
C PHE A 44 -49.64 11.93 4.28
N LYS A 45 -50.43 12.72 5.00
CA LYS A 45 -51.88 12.53 5.13
C LYS A 45 -52.68 13.49 4.26
N ASP A 46 -52.06 14.54 3.74
CA ASP A 46 -52.68 15.48 2.82
C ASP A 46 -52.81 14.83 1.42
N GLU A 47 -53.77 15.30 0.61
CA GLU A 47 -53.88 14.89 -0.80
C GLU A 47 -52.62 15.34 -1.57
N PRO A 48 -52.08 14.53 -2.49
CA PRO A 48 -52.75 13.43 -3.20
C PRO A 48 -52.50 12.00 -2.70
N ILE A 49 -51.71 11.77 -1.64
CA ILE A 49 -51.33 10.41 -1.18
C ILE A 49 -52.24 9.87 -0.06
N SER A 50 -52.61 10.72 0.92
CA SER A 50 -53.51 10.39 2.03
C SER A 50 -53.28 9.01 2.71
N ILE A 51 -52.13 8.81 3.34
CA ILE A 51 -51.80 7.53 4.02
C ILE A 51 -52.55 7.40 5.37
N PRO A 52 -53.23 6.27 5.66
CA PRO A 52 -53.89 6.07 6.96
C PRO A 52 -52.93 6.15 8.15
N GLN A 53 -53.36 6.78 9.24
CA GLN A 53 -52.53 7.09 10.42
C GLN A 53 -51.84 5.85 11.05
N SER A 54 -52.56 4.73 11.16
CA SER A 54 -52.00 3.49 11.71
C SER A 54 -50.89 2.92 10.82
N THR A 55 -51.09 2.97 9.50
CA THR A 55 -50.14 2.48 8.49
C THR A 55 -48.90 3.36 8.41
N LEU A 56 -49.08 4.69 8.37
CA LEU A 56 -47.97 5.64 8.35
C LEU A 56 -47.09 5.49 9.60
N SER A 57 -47.70 5.37 10.78
CA SER A 57 -46.96 5.22 12.04
C SER A 57 -46.15 3.92 12.10
N TYR A 58 -46.67 2.84 11.51
CA TYR A 58 -45.95 1.57 11.42
C TYR A 58 -44.70 1.68 10.54
N TYR A 59 -44.85 2.20 9.30
CA TYR A 59 -43.74 2.29 8.36
C TYR A 59 -42.67 3.29 8.80
N LEU A 60 -43.05 4.46 9.35
CA LEU A 60 -42.08 5.41 9.89
C LEU A 60 -41.27 4.78 11.05
N LYS A 61 -41.92 4.01 11.92
CA LYS A 61 -41.22 3.32 13.02
C LYS A 61 -40.27 2.23 12.49
N SER A 62 -40.69 1.47 11.48
CA SER A 62 -39.85 0.44 10.86
C SER A 62 -38.63 1.05 10.16
N LEU A 63 -38.83 2.09 9.35
CA LEU A 63 -37.75 2.76 8.63
C LEU A 63 -36.77 3.47 9.56
N MET A 64 -37.23 3.96 10.72
CA MET A 64 -36.35 4.49 11.76
C MET A 64 -35.51 3.39 12.43
N LEU A 65 -36.09 2.22 12.70
CA LEU A 65 -35.35 1.07 13.26
C LEU A 65 -34.28 0.57 12.29
N ASP A 66 -34.56 0.60 10.99
CA ASP A 66 -33.63 0.20 9.94
C ASP A 66 -32.63 1.30 9.57
N ASP A 67 -32.64 2.42 10.28
CA ASP A 67 -31.78 3.59 10.07
C ASP A 67 -31.90 4.18 8.65
N CYS A 68 -33.07 4.05 8.03
CA CYS A 68 -33.38 4.58 6.70
C CYS A 68 -33.95 6.01 6.76
N ILE A 69 -34.54 6.41 7.89
CA ILE A 69 -35.05 7.75 8.11
C ILE A 69 -34.78 8.18 9.56
N GLU A 70 -34.56 9.47 9.78
CA GLU A 70 -34.34 10.07 11.10
C GLU A 70 -35.45 11.06 11.47
N LYS A 71 -35.73 11.18 12.77
CA LYS A 71 -36.73 12.11 13.31
C LYS A 71 -36.02 13.32 13.92
N ILE A 72 -36.10 14.45 13.23
CA ILE A 72 -35.36 15.68 13.60
C ILE A 72 -36.09 16.42 14.73
N GLU A 73 -37.41 16.57 14.62
CA GLU A 73 -38.25 17.28 15.60
C GLU A 73 -39.58 16.54 15.81
N ARG A 74 -40.45 17.05 16.70
CA ARG A 74 -41.73 16.40 17.03
C ARG A 74 -42.65 16.37 15.79
N GLY A 75 -42.58 15.25 15.07
CA GLY A 75 -43.40 15.00 13.89
C GLY A 75 -42.73 15.36 12.57
N VAL A 76 -41.43 15.64 12.54
CA VAL A 76 -40.67 16.00 11.32
C VAL A 76 -39.60 14.95 11.04
N TYR A 77 -39.53 14.48 9.79
CA TYR A 77 -38.69 13.36 9.36
C TYR A 77 -37.80 13.74 8.18
N ARG A 78 -36.65 13.05 8.05
CA ARG A 78 -35.70 13.17 6.95
C ARG A 78 -35.12 11.80 6.57
N ILE A 79 -34.76 11.62 5.31
CA ILE A 79 -34.08 10.40 4.82
C ILE A 79 -32.59 10.38 5.21
N THR A 80 -32.08 9.21 5.55
CA THR A 80 -30.63 8.99 5.77
C THR A 80 -30.00 8.38 4.51
N SER A 81 -28.68 8.39 4.38
CA SER A 81 -27.97 7.80 3.23
C SER A 81 -28.35 6.33 2.97
N LYS A 82 -28.60 5.56 4.03
CA LYS A 82 -29.08 4.18 3.93
C LYS A 82 -30.52 4.08 3.40
N GLY A 83 -31.36 5.06 3.73
CA GLY A 83 -32.69 5.21 3.14
C GLY A 83 -32.66 5.55 1.66
N GLU A 84 -31.70 6.38 1.22
CA GLU A 84 -31.49 6.71 -0.20
C GLU A 84 -31.09 5.48 -1.00
N GLU A 85 -30.20 4.63 -0.47
CA GLU A 85 -29.85 3.33 -1.07
C GLU A 85 -31.06 2.40 -1.18
N ARG A 86 -31.87 2.33 -0.12
CA ARG A 86 -33.10 1.52 -0.05
C ARG A 86 -34.13 1.98 -1.10
N TYR A 87 -34.33 3.30 -1.20
CA TYR A 87 -35.20 3.93 -2.19
C TYR A 87 -34.75 3.63 -3.64
N ASN A 88 -33.44 3.72 -3.90
CA ASN A 88 -32.85 3.42 -5.20
C ASN A 88 -32.95 1.94 -5.57
N GLY A 89 -32.95 1.03 -4.58
CA GLY A 89 -33.22 -0.39 -4.76
C GLY A 89 -34.68 -0.66 -5.18
N LEU A 90 -35.64 -0.04 -4.49
CA LEU A 90 -37.07 -0.20 -4.77
C LEU A 90 -37.47 0.39 -6.14
N SER A 91 -36.82 1.47 -6.56
CA SER A 91 -37.09 2.15 -7.84
C SER A 91 -36.57 1.41 -9.09
N LYS A 92 -35.80 0.31 -8.93
CA LYS A 92 -35.18 -0.45 -10.03
C LYS A 92 -36.01 -1.63 -10.56
N ALA A 93 -37.20 -1.91 -10.02
CA ALA A 93 -37.99 -3.08 -10.41
C ALA A 93 -38.89 -2.85 -11.65
N LYS A 94 -38.27 -2.87 -12.85
CA LYS A 94 -38.78 -3.41 -14.15
C LYS A 94 -38.14 -2.65 -15.32
N LYS A 95 -37.11 -3.23 -15.97
CA LYS A 95 -36.74 -2.90 -17.36
C LYS A 95 -36.30 -4.16 -18.12
N GLU A 96 -36.78 -4.28 -19.35
CA GLU A 96 -36.55 -5.41 -20.25
C GLU A 96 -35.08 -5.57 -20.64
N ARG A 97 -34.64 -6.83 -20.71
CA ARG A 97 -33.26 -7.23 -21.01
C ARG A 97 -33.07 -7.31 -22.53
N LYS A 98 -32.16 -6.51 -23.10
CA LYS A 98 -31.85 -6.56 -24.53
C LYS A 98 -30.84 -7.68 -24.81
N LEU A 99 -31.32 -8.79 -25.39
CA LEU A 99 -30.55 -10.00 -25.66
C LEU A 99 -30.01 -10.05 -27.10
N ASN A 100 -28.85 -10.67 -27.28
CA ASN A 100 -28.25 -10.96 -28.58
C ASN A 100 -28.68 -12.36 -29.06
N TYR A 101 -29.48 -12.41 -30.12
CA TYR A 101 -30.07 -13.63 -30.67
C TYR A 101 -29.26 -14.18 -31.86
N PRO A 102 -29.28 -15.51 -32.11
CA PRO A 102 -28.53 -16.11 -33.20
C PRO A 102 -28.93 -15.58 -34.59
N PRO A 103 -27.96 -15.40 -35.50
CA PRO A 103 -28.21 -14.96 -36.87
C PRO A 103 -28.94 -16.04 -37.68
N LYS A 104 -29.58 -15.62 -38.78
CA LYS A 104 -30.36 -16.52 -39.65
C LYS A 104 -29.57 -17.74 -40.14
N ALA A 105 -28.27 -17.60 -40.38
CA ALA A 105 -27.42 -18.72 -40.78
C ALA A 105 -27.43 -19.88 -39.77
N ILE A 106 -27.55 -19.57 -38.48
CA ILE A 106 -27.64 -20.57 -37.39
C ILE A 106 -29.08 -21.01 -37.16
N THR A 107 -30.05 -20.09 -37.26
CA THR A 107 -31.48 -20.41 -37.04
C THR A 107 -32.16 -21.10 -38.21
N ASN A 108 -31.56 -21.14 -39.41
CA ASN A 108 -32.13 -21.82 -40.57
C ASN A 108 -32.12 -23.35 -40.42
N ASN A 109 -31.10 -23.89 -39.73
CA ASN A 109 -31.07 -25.29 -39.34
C ASN A 109 -31.65 -25.38 -37.93
N ARG A 110 -32.71 -26.19 -37.71
CA ARG A 110 -33.35 -26.40 -36.39
C ARG A 110 -32.47 -27.19 -35.42
N ASN A 111 -31.24 -26.70 -35.19
CA ASN A 111 -30.29 -27.26 -34.25
C ASN A 111 -30.32 -26.43 -32.96
N TYR A 112 -31.16 -26.86 -32.01
CA TYR A 112 -31.35 -26.12 -30.77
C TYR A 112 -30.08 -26.05 -29.91
N ASP A 113 -29.19 -27.04 -29.97
CA ASP A 113 -27.90 -26.96 -29.26
C ASP A 113 -27.10 -25.73 -29.69
N HIS A 114 -27.04 -25.46 -31.00
CA HIS A 114 -26.33 -24.30 -31.54
C HIS A 114 -27.02 -22.97 -31.21
N TRP A 115 -28.35 -22.95 -31.15
CA TRP A 115 -29.11 -21.76 -30.77
C TRP A 115 -28.88 -21.43 -29.29
N LEU A 116 -28.95 -22.44 -28.42
CA LEU A 116 -28.70 -22.31 -27.00
C LEU A 116 -27.25 -21.92 -26.72
N LEU A 117 -26.30 -22.52 -27.44
CA LEU A 117 -24.88 -22.21 -27.31
C LEU A 117 -24.55 -20.78 -27.75
N TRP A 118 -25.18 -20.27 -28.83
CA TRP A 118 -25.07 -18.86 -29.21
C TRP A 118 -25.62 -17.94 -28.12
N MET A 119 -26.81 -18.25 -27.61
CA MET A 119 -27.48 -17.44 -26.59
C MET A 119 -26.65 -17.33 -25.32
N VAL A 120 -26.15 -18.45 -24.79
CA VAL A 120 -25.36 -18.47 -23.54
C VAL A 120 -23.93 -17.96 -23.70
N TYR A 121 -23.37 -17.93 -24.92
CA TYR A 121 -22.06 -17.33 -25.21
C TYR A 121 -22.15 -15.81 -25.35
N ASN A 122 -23.13 -15.32 -26.13
CA ASN A 122 -23.22 -13.90 -26.51
C ASN A 122 -24.02 -13.04 -25.51
N ASN A 123 -24.52 -13.63 -24.42
CA ASN A 123 -25.22 -12.93 -23.36
C ASN A 123 -24.62 -13.32 -22.00
N THR A 124 -24.59 -12.38 -21.05
CA THR A 124 -23.97 -12.55 -19.72
C THR A 124 -24.49 -13.77 -18.96
N PHE A 125 -25.76 -14.10 -19.19
CA PHE A 125 -26.48 -15.28 -18.71
C PHE A 125 -27.76 -15.42 -19.54
N CYS A 126 -28.52 -16.51 -19.44
CA CYS A 126 -29.85 -16.61 -20.05
C CYS A 126 -30.86 -17.16 -19.04
N LYS A 127 -32.09 -16.66 -19.04
CA LYS A 127 -33.21 -17.21 -18.27
C LYS A 127 -34.04 -18.13 -19.16
N TRP A 128 -34.88 -18.95 -18.54
CA TRP A 128 -35.76 -19.86 -19.27
C TRP A 128 -36.66 -19.15 -20.29
N SER A 129 -37.22 -18.00 -19.92
CA SER A 129 -38.05 -17.15 -20.78
C SER A 129 -37.35 -16.73 -22.06
N ASP A 130 -36.04 -16.44 -21.98
CA ASP A 130 -35.22 -15.90 -23.06
C ASP A 130 -35.15 -16.83 -24.31
N PHE A 131 -35.49 -18.12 -24.13
CA PHE A 131 -35.50 -19.13 -25.18
C PHE A 131 -36.89 -19.47 -25.72
N VAL A 132 -37.94 -19.27 -24.92
CA VAL A 132 -39.32 -19.64 -25.24
C VAL A 132 -40.07 -18.47 -25.89
N ASP A 133 -39.62 -17.24 -25.61
CA ASP A 133 -40.20 -16.01 -26.16
C ASP A 133 -39.66 -15.71 -27.58
N GLU A 134 -40.27 -14.74 -28.27
CA GLU A 134 -39.75 -14.25 -29.56
C GLU A 134 -38.36 -13.61 -29.38
N PRO A 135 -37.43 -13.83 -30.33
CA PRO A 135 -37.60 -14.42 -31.66
C PRO A 135 -37.35 -15.94 -31.76
N LEU A 136 -36.99 -16.65 -30.69
CA LEU A 136 -36.54 -18.05 -30.77
C LEU A 136 -37.67 -19.09 -30.70
N LYS A 137 -38.68 -18.88 -29.84
CA LYS A 137 -39.85 -19.78 -29.71
C LYS A 137 -39.50 -21.27 -29.63
N ILE A 138 -38.50 -21.64 -28.83
CA ILE A 138 -38.14 -23.06 -28.64
C ILE A 138 -39.23 -23.74 -27.81
N ASN A 139 -39.74 -24.88 -28.29
CA ASN A 139 -40.74 -25.65 -27.52
C ASN A 139 -40.14 -26.16 -26.19
N GLN A 140 -40.94 -26.15 -25.12
CA GLN A 140 -40.46 -26.45 -23.76
C GLN A 140 -39.80 -27.84 -23.63
N SER A 141 -40.31 -28.84 -24.34
CA SER A 141 -39.79 -30.21 -24.32
C SER A 141 -38.39 -30.31 -24.93
N SER A 142 -38.18 -29.63 -26.07
CA SER A 142 -36.89 -29.56 -26.76
C SER A 142 -35.90 -28.70 -25.99
N LEU A 143 -36.33 -27.57 -25.45
CA LEU A 143 -35.51 -26.71 -24.60
C LEU A 143 -34.97 -27.48 -23.38
N SER A 144 -35.86 -28.19 -22.67
CA SER A 144 -35.49 -29.00 -21.50
C SER A 144 -34.45 -30.07 -21.84
N LYS A 145 -34.68 -30.81 -22.94
CA LYS A 145 -33.79 -31.88 -23.38
C LYS A 145 -32.40 -31.36 -23.73
N ASN A 146 -32.32 -30.33 -24.57
CA ASN A 146 -31.04 -29.80 -25.07
C ASN A 146 -30.26 -29.08 -23.96
N LEU A 147 -30.92 -28.32 -23.08
CA LEU A 147 -30.24 -27.73 -21.91
C LEU A 147 -29.66 -28.80 -20.98
N LEU A 148 -30.40 -29.88 -20.70
CA LEU A 148 -29.91 -30.97 -19.86
C LEU A 148 -28.70 -31.67 -20.51
N GLU A 149 -28.73 -31.84 -21.82
CA GLU A 149 -27.64 -32.49 -22.57
C GLU A 149 -26.38 -31.62 -22.60
N LEU A 150 -26.52 -30.31 -22.82
CA LEU A 150 -25.41 -29.35 -22.73
C LEU A 150 -24.85 -29.26 -21.30
N GLN A 151 -25.69 -29.37 -20.27
CA GLN A 151 -25.22 -29.45 -18.87
C GLN A 151 -24.45 -30.73 -18.59
N LYS A 152 -24.93 -31.90 -19.06
CA LYS A 152 -24.22 -33.18 -18.92
C LYS A 152 -22.85 -33.19 -19.60
N ARG A 153 -22.72 -32.46 -20.72
CA ARG A 153 -21.45 -32.29 -21.43
C ARG A 153 -20.54 -31.23 -20.80
N GLU A 154 -21.00 -30.58 -19.73
CA GLU A 154 -20.31 -29.47 -19.05
C GLU A 154 -20.07 -28.26 -19.96
N VAL A 155 -20.93 -28.06 -20.97
CA VAL A 155 -20.85 -26.95 -21.94
C VAL A 155 -21.51 -25.70 -21.36
N ILE A 156 -22.56 -25.88 -20.55
CA ILE A 156 -23.24 -24.83 -19.81
C ILE A 156 -23.42 -25.23 -18.34
N LYS A 157 -23.52 -24.24 -17.46
CA LYS A 157 -23.87 -24.40 -16.04
C LYS A 157 -25.14 -23.62 -15.71
N LYS A 158 -25.87 -24.06 -14.68
CA LYS A 158 -27.09 -23.40 -14.19
C LYS A 158 -26.90 -22.96 -12.74
N GLU A 159 -27.02 -21.67 -12.48
CA GLU A 159 -26.89 -21.03 -11.16
C GLU A 159 -28.10 -20.10 -10.98
N ASP A 160 -28.86 -20.20 -9.89
CA ASP A 160 -30.00 -19.32 -9.56
C ASP A 160 -31.00 -19.04 -10.69
N LYS A 161 -31.38 -20.11 -11.43
CA LYS A 161 -32.28 -20.07 -12.61
C LYS A 161 -31.70 -19.36 -13.85
N GLU A 162 -30.39 -19.13 -13.87
CA GLU A 162 -29.64 -18.56 -14.98
C GLU A 162 -28.71 -19.60 -15.60
N TYR A 163 -28.65 -19.61 -16.93
CA TYR A 163 -27.76 -20.47 -17.73
C TYR A 163 -26.54 -19.68 -18.18
N ARG A 164 -25.34 -20.23 -17.96
CA ARG A 164 -24.04 -19.61 -18.28
C ARG A 164 -23.13 -20.58 -19.01
N ILE A 165 -22.30 -20.07 -19.89
CA ILE A 165 -21.33 -20.89 -20.64
C ILE A 165 -20.10 -21.25 -19.78
N THR A 166 -19.54 -22.43 -19.99
CA THR A 166 -18.29 -22.87 -19.36
C THR A 166 -17.09 -22.67 -20.31
N GLN A 167 -15.86 -22.87 -19.82
CA GLN A 167 -14.66 -22.80 -20.65
C GLN A 167 -14.67 -23.84 -21.80
N LYS A 168 -15.20 -25.03 -21.53
CA LYS A 168 -15.41 -26.09 -22.52
C LYS A 168 -16.46 -25.68 -23.56
N GLY A 169 -17.54 -25.04 -23.12
CA GLY A 169 -18.56 -24.51 -24.02
C GLY A 169 -18.07 -23.40 -24.94
N LYS A 170 -17.15 -22.54 -24.48
CA LYS A 170 -16.50 -21.55 -25.36
C LYS A 170 -15.73 -22.21 -26.51
N SER A 171 -15.07 -23.34 -26.25
CA SER A 171 -14.35 -24.10 -27.26
C SER A 171 -15.29 -24.76 -28.28
N GLU A 172 -16.42 -25.30 -27.81
CA GLU A 172 -17.46 -25.85 -28.68
C GLU A 172 -18.17 -24.76 -29.51
N TYR A 173 -18.37 -23.58 -28.94
CA TYR A 173 -18.91 -22.43 -29.66
C TYR A 173 -18.00 -22.02 -30.82
N SER A 174 -16.68 -21.95 -30.59
CA SER A 174 -15.72 -21.66 -31.66
C SER A 174 -15.70 -22.74 -32.76
N ARG A 175 -15.90 -24.02 -32.42
CA ARG A 175 -16.06 -25.09 -33.42
C ARG A 175 -17.36 -24.95 -34.20
N MET A 176 -18.45 -24.59 -33.52
CA MET A 176 -19.74 -24.32 -34.13
C MET A 176 -19.64 -23.18 -35.15
N LEU A 177 -18.97 -22.06 -34.82
CA LEU A 177 -18.82 -20.94 -35.74
C LEU A 177 -18.10 -21.33 -37.05
N LYS A 178 -17.08 -22.20 -36.96
CA LYS A 178 -16.39 -22.75 -38.13
C LYS A 178 -17.29 -23.61 -39.02
N LEU A 179 -18.31 -24.28 -38.47
CA LEU A 179 -19.26 -25.09 -39.24
C LEU A 179 -20.20 -24.25 -40.12
N TYR A 180 -20.41 -22.97 -39.78
CA TYR A 180 -21.30 -22.07 -40.51
C TYR A 180 -20.57 -21.02 -41.35
N ASP A 181 -19.23 -21.03 -41.36
CA ASP A 181 -18.38 -20.10 -42.13
C ASP A 181 -18.64 -18.61 -41.81
N LEU A 182 -19.05 -18.32 -40.56
CA LEU A 182 -19.54 -17.00 -40.13
C LEU A 182 -18.45 -16.05 -39.60
N ASP A 183 -17.21 -16.49 -39.51
CA ASP A 183 -16.33 -16.06 -38.41
C ASP A 183 -15.53 -14.77 -38.64
N ARG A 184 -15.52 -14.17 -39.84
CA ARG A 184 -14.65 -12.99 -40.09
C ARG A 184 -15.35 -11.80 -40.71
N GLN A 185 -16.08 -11.98 -41.81
CA GLN A 185 -16.60 -10.84 -42.56
C GLN A 185 -17.79 -10.15 -41.85
N SER A 186 -18.70 -10.93 -41.26
CA SER A 186 -19.87 -10.38 -40.55
C SER A 186 -19.50 -9.62 -39.27
N ILE A 187 -18.49 -10.12 -38.54
CA ILE A 187 -17.93 -9.43 -37.36
C ILE A 187 -17.26 -8.12 -37.80
N LEU A 188 -16.51 -8.14 -38.91
CA LEU A 188 -15.90 -6.94 -39.47
C LEU A 188 -16.94 -5.91 -39.93
N ASP A 189 -18.04 -6.34 -40.54
CA ASP A 189 -19.09 -5.44 -41.03
C ASP A 189 -19.92 -4.82 -39.88
N GLU A 190 -20.24 -5.60 -38.84
CA GLU A 190 -20.96 -5.12 -37.65
C GLU A 190 -20.08 -4.18 -36.81
N GLU A 191 -18.81 -4.54 -36.59
CA GLU A 191 -17.86 -3.67 -35.91
C GLU A 191 -17.55 -2.41 -36.74
N SER A 192 -17.45 -2.50 -38.06
CA SER A 192 -17.29 -1.32 -38.93
C SER A 192 -18.46 -0.35 -38.82
N LYS A 193 -19.69 -0.87 -38.73
CA LYS A 193 -20.89 -0.05 -38.53
C LYS A 193 -20.91 0.59 -37.13
N ARG A 194 -20.55 -0.19 -36.10
CA ARG A 194 -20.42 0.31 -34.72
C ARG A 194 -19.38 1.42 -34.61
N ILE A 195 -18.20 1.22 -35.20
CA ILE A 195 -17.12 2.21 -35.27
C ILE A 195 -17.63 3.47 -35.95
N LYS A 196 -18.30 3.35 -37.12
CA LYS A 196 -18.83 4.51 -37.85
C LYS A 196 -19.84 5.34 -37.02
N ASP A 197 -20.73 4.67 -36.29
CA ASP A 197 -21.72 5.34 -35.43
C ASP A 197 -21.05 6.04 -34.22
N ILE A 198 -20.07 5.37 -33.61
CA ILE A 198 -19.25 5.95 -32.53
C ILE A 198 -18.48 7.17 -33.04
N THR A 199 -17.78 7.06 -34.18
CA THR A 199 -17.02 8.16 -34.78
C THR A 199 -17.92 9.37 -35.02
N LYS A 200 -19.14 9.19 -35.52
CA LYS A 200 -20.09 10.29 -35.76
C LYS A 200 -20.52 10.99 -34.46
N LYS A 201 -20.77 10.23 -33.39
CA LYS A 201 -21.10 10.80 -32.07
C LYS A 201 -19.92 11.55 -31.47
N THR A 202 -18.72 10.99 -31.60
CA THR A 202 -17.48 11.55 -31.09
C THR A 202 -17.09 12.84 -31.83
N ILE A 203 -17.26 12.92 -33.15
CA ILE A 203 -17.03 14.16 -33.92
C ILE A 203 -17.90 15.30 -33.38
N ARG A 204 -19.20 15.05 -33.16
CA ARG A 204 -20.12 16.06 -32.58
C ARG A 204 -19.69 16.47 -31.17
N PHE A 205 -19.12 15.56 -30.39
CA PHE A 205 -18.59 15.86 -29.07
C PHE A 205 -17.36 16.75 -29.15
N PHE A 206 -16.42 16.47 -30.05
CA PHE A 206 -15.25 17.31 -30.29
C PHE A 206 -15.62 18.71 -30.78
N GLU A 207 -16.56 18.82 -31.73
CA GLU A 207 -17.07 20.11 -32.22
C GLU A 207 -17.72 20.92 -31.09
N LYS A 208 -18.53 20.27 -30.24
CA LYS A 208 -19.22 20.91 -29.12
C LYS A 208 -18.26 21.52 -28.09
N TYR A 209 -17.15 20.83 -27.81
CA TYR A 209 -16.19 21.25 -26.79
C TYR A 209 -14.88 21.80 -27.37
N GLN A 210 -14.86 22.09 -28.68
CA GLN A 210 -13.71 22.68 -29.37
C GLN A 210 -12.39 21.91 -29.14
N ILE A 211 -12.46 20.58 -29.09
CA ILE A 211 -11.27 19.75 -28.99
C ILE A 211 -10.60 19.75 -30.36
N GLU A 212 -9.42 20.35 -30.48
CA GLU A 212 -8.69 20.45 -31.74
C GLU A 212 -7.54 19.46 -31.86
N ASP A 213 -6.84 19.20 -30.74
CA ASP A 213 -5.65 18.35 -30.67
C ASP A 213 -5.90 16.93 -31.20
N GLY A 214 -5.10 16.53 -32.20
CA GLY A 214 -5.24 15.25 -32.89
C GLY A 214 -4.93 14.04 -32.00
N ASP A 215 -3.98 14.18 -31.07
CA ASP A 215 -3.55 13.09 -30.20
C ASP A 215 -4.57 12.86 -29.08
N ILE A 216 -5.14 13.93 -28.52
CA ILE A 216 -6.25 13.86 -27.56
C ILE A 216 -7.47 13.21 -28.22
N LYS A 217 -7.80 13.60 -29.46
CA LYS A 217 -8.89 12.98 -30.23
C LYS A 217 -8.66 11.49 -30.46
N PHE A 218 -7.43 11.12 -30.83
CA PHE A 218 -7.07 9.72 -31.07
C PHE A 218 -7.20 8.89 -29.79
N ARG A 219 -6.59 9.34 -28.67
CA ARG A 219 -6.70 8.66 -27.37
C ARG A 219 -8.14 8.54 -26.89
N PHE A 220 -8.92 9.61 -27.06
CA PHE A 220 -10.34 9.59 -26.73
C PHE A 220 -11.10 8.55 -27.54
N LEU A 221 -10.89 8.50 -28.85
CA LEU A 221 -11.54 7.52 -29.73
C LEU A 221 -11.15 6.09 -29.36
N ASP A 222 -9.87 5.83 -29.11
CA ASP A 222 -9.37 4.53 -28.69
C ASP A 222 -10.01 4.08 -27.37
N ASN A 223 -10.10 4.99 -26.39
CA ASN A 223 -10.78 4.75 -25.13
C ASN A 223 -12.28 4.46 -25.31
N VAL A 224 -12.99 5.23 -26.15
CA VAL A 224 -14.43 5.00 -26.41
C VAL A 224 -14.68 3.64 -27.08
N LEU A 225 -13.78 3.20 -27.97
CA LEU A 225 -13.90 1.91 -28.64
C LEU A 225 -13.67 0.73 -27.70
N LYS A 226 -12.75 0.88 -26.74
CA LYS A 226 -12.39 -0.13 -25.74
C LYS A 226 -13.32 -0.15 -24.52
N LEU A 227 -13.93 0.99 -24.18
CA LEU A 227 -14.78 1.20 -23.00
C LEU A 227 -16.21 1.60 -23.44
N PRO A 228 -17.06 0.66 -23.89
CA PRO A 228 -18.39 1.03 -24.37
C PRO A 228 -19.30 1.42 -23.21
N PHE A 229 -19.94 2.60 -23.32
CA PHE A 229 -20.89 3.14 -22.33
C PHE A 229 -22.02 2.17 -21.95
N SER A 230 -22.40 1.24 -22.84
CA SER A 230 -23.42 0.22 -22.58
C SER A 230 -23.12 -0.65 -21.36
N ASN A 231 -21.85 -0.81 -21.00
CA ASN A 231 -21.41 -1.64 -19.88
C ASN A 231 -21.56 -0.94 -18.52
N LEU A 232 -21.86 0.37 -18.49
CA LEU A 232 -21.97 1.21 -17.27
C LEU A 232 -23.40 1.65 -16.92
N ARG A 233 -24.45 1.01 -17.44
CA ARG A 233 -25.84 1.41 -17.11
C ARG A 233 -26.16 1.15 -15.63
N GLY A 234 -25.85 2.14 -14.78
CA GLY A 234 -26.11 2.14 -13.35
C GLY A 234 -25.19 3.05 -12.52
N SER A 235 -24.03 3.47 -13.03
CA SER A 235 -23.03 4.26 -12.29
C SER A 235 -22.73 5.65 -12.87
N LEU A 236 -23.21 5.96 -14.08
CA LEU A 236 -23.07 7.26 -14.74
C LEU A 236 -24.40 7.76 -15.28
N ASP A 237 -24.74 9.01 -14.96
CA ASP A 237 -26.04 9.61 -15.28
C ASP A 237 -26.27 9.82 -16.79
N SER A 238 -25.21 9.93 -17.59
CA SER A 238 -25.34 10.11 -19.03
C SER A 238 -24.10 9.69 -19.83
N GLU A 239 -24.31 9.34 -21.10
CA GLU A 239 -23.24 9.12 -22.10
C GLU A 239 -22.35 10.36 -22.24
N ALA A 240 -22.91 11.56 -21.98
CA ALA A 240 -22.16 12.81 -21.99
C ALA A 240 -21.19 12.93 -20.79
N HIS A 241 -21.57 12.49 -19.59
CA HIS A 241 -20.67 12.46 -18.43
C HIS A 241 -19.55 11.44 -18.64
N PHE A 242 -19.87 10.26 -19.15
CA PHE A 242 -18.87 9.25 -19.49
C PHE A 242 -17.83 9.77 -20.49
N ASN A 243 -18.27 10.41 -21.57
CA ASN A 243 -17.36 11.02 -22.52
C ASN A 243 -16.50 12.11 -21.87
N LYS A 244 -17.01 12.93 -20.96
CA LYS A 244 -16.16 13.90 -20.23
C LYS A 244 -15.07 13.22 -19.40
N VAL A 245 -15.38 12.10 -18.74
CA VAL A 245 -14.37 11.34 -17.98
C VAL A 245 -13.30 10.76 -18.91
N LEU A 246 -13.69 10.19 -20.06
CA LEU A 246 -12.72 9.70 -21.05
C LEU A 246 -11.88 10.83 -21.66
N LEU A 247 -12.47 12.01 -21.84
CA LEU A 247 -11.74 13.20 -22.27
C LEU A 247 -10.69 13.60 -21.24
N PHE A 248 -11.03 13.63 -19.95
CA PHE A 248 -10.08 13.91 -18.87
C PHE A 248 -8.89 12.94 -18.90
N LEU A 249 -9.14 11.63 -19.01
CA LEU A 249 -8.07 10.62 -19.13
C LEU A 249 -7.21 10.84 -20.39
N SER A 250 -7.82 11.28 -21.49
CA SER A 250 -7.13 11.50 -22.76
C SER A 250 -6.30 12.79 -22.78
N MET A 251 -6.69 13.79 -22.00
CA MET A 251 -5.95 15.05 -21.80
C MET A 251 -4.79 14.86 -20.84
N ASN A 252 -4.97 14.08 -19.77
CA ASN A 252 -3.94 13.80 -18.77
C ASN A 252 -3.20 12.50 -19.08
N HIS A 253 -2.59 12.43 -20.27
CA HIS A 253 -1.77 11.29 -20.70
C HIS A 253 -0.27 11.66 -20.66
N PRO A 254 0.68 10.75 -20.33
CA PRO A 254 2.09 11.08 -20.16
C PRO A 254 2.74 11.84 -21.34
N ASN A 255 2.36 11.51 -22.58
CA ASN A 255 2.80 12.24 -23.79
C ASN A 255 2.37 13.72 -23.87
N GLN A 256 1.54 14.19 -22.95
CA GLN A 256 1.15 15.60 -22.87
C GLN A 256 2.03 16.39 -21.91
N TYR A 257 2.91 15.73 -21.15
CA TYR A 257 3.81 16.41 -20.23
C TYR A 257 4.59 17.55 -20.91
N PRO A 258 4.72 18.73 -20.28
CA PRO A 258 4.27 19.09 -18.93
C PRO A 258 2.82 19.57 -18.84
N PHE A 259 2.06 19.56 -19.94
CA PHE A 259 0.68 20.01 -19.97
C PHE A 259 -0.23 19.05 -19.18
N TYR A 260 -1.04 19.64 -18.31
CA TYR A 260 -1.94 18.92 -17.41
C TYR A 260 -3.18 19.78 -17.16
N ILE A 261 -4.35 19.15 -17.06
CA ILE A 261 -5.59 19.80 -16.63
C ILE A 261 -6.07 19.20 -15.30
N SER A 262 -6.17 20.05 -14.28
CA SER A 262 -6.62 19.62 -12.95
C SER A 262 -8.08 19.20 -12.96
N THR A 263 -8.47 18.34 -12.02
CA THR A 263 -9.90 17.98 -11.85
C THR A 263 -10.78 19.20 -11.62
N LYS A 264 -10.26 20.24 -10.94
CA LYS A 264 -10.96 21.50 -10.67
C LYS A 264 -11.15 22.32 -11.95
N ASP A 265 -10.11 22.45 -12.77
CA ASP A 265 -10.18 23.27 -13.98
C ASP A 265 -10.98 22.56 -15.07
N PHE A 266 -10.82 21.24 -15.21
CA PHE A 266 -11.65 20.42 -16.09
C PHE A 266 -13.13 20.48 -15.70
N SER A 267 -13.43 20.40 -14.40
CA SER A 267 -14.80 20.52 -13.88
C SER A 267 -15.45 21.84 -14.29
N LYS A 268 -14.72 22.97 -14.18
CA LYS A 268 -15.19 24.30 -14.58
C LYS A 268 -15.40 24.42 -16.08
N GLU A 269 -14.43 23.99 -16.87
CA GLU A 269 -14.42 24.13 -18.34
C GLU A 269 -15.50 23.25 -18.99
N TYR A 270 -15.58 22.00 -18.57
CA TYR A 270 -16.47 21.00 -19.18
C TYR A 270 -17.79 20.82 -18.42
N LYS A 271 -18.03 21.59 -17.35
CA LYS A 271 -19.27 21.58 -16.54
C LYS A 271 -19.65 20.16 -16.11
N ILE A 272 -18.74 19.50 -15.39
CA ILE A 272 -18.96 18.22 -14.73
C ILE A 272 -18.70 18.39 -13.23
N ASP A 273 -19.53 17.81 -12.37
CA ASP A 273 -19.29 17.88 -10.93
C ASP A 273 -17.95 17.21 -10.58
N ILE A 274 -17.22 17.82 -9.64
CA ILE A 274 -15.87 17.36 -9.29
C ILE A 274 -15.88 16.03 -8.53
N LEU A 275 -16.89 15.79 -7.69
CA LEU A 275 -17.05 14.53 -6.97
C LEU A 275 -17.45 13.43 -7.95
N ASP A 276 -18.33 13.73 -8.90
CA ASP A 276 -18.70 12.80 -9.97
C ASP A 276 -17.48 12.44 -10.84
N LEU A 277 -16.68 13.44 -11.24
CA LEU A 277 -15.47 13.21 -12.04
C LEU A 277 -14.49 12.30 -11.29
N LYS A 278 -14.17 12.61 -10.02
CA LYS A 278 -13.24 11.81 -9.20
C LYS A 278 -13.78 10.39 -8.95
N PHE A 279 -15.07 10.25 -8.64
CA PHE A 279 -15.70 8.95 -8.42
C PHE A 279 -15.59 8.05 -9.66
N ASN A 280 -15.83 8.62 -10.84
CA ASN A 280 -15.82 7.86 -12.10
C ASN A 280 -14.42 7.53 -12.59
N ILE A 281 -13.44 8.42 -12.39
CA ILE A 281 -12.03 8.07 -12.60
C ILE A 281 -11.65 6.89 -11.70
N ARG A 282 -12.01 6.94 -10.41
CA ARG A 282 -11.79 5.83 -9.47
C ARG A 282 -12.45 4.53 -9.94
N GLN A 283 -13.69 4.58 -10.44
CA GLN A 283 -14.39 3.40 -10.95
C GLN A 283 -13.69 2.79 -12.18
N ILE A 284 -13.20 3.62 -13.11
CA ILE A 284 -12.56 3.17 -14.35
C ILE A 284 -11.13 2.67 -14.10
N VAL A 285 -10.37 3.39 -13.28
CA VAL A 285 -8.93 3.15 -13.07
C VAL A 285 -8.67 2.19 -11.91
N GLU A 286 -9.35 2.32 -10.77
CA GLU A 286 -9.02 1.57 -9.55
C GLU A 286 -9.84 0.29 -9.38
N LYS A 287 -11.13 0.31 -9.74
CA LYS A 287 -12.03 -0.86 -9.52
C LYS A 287 -12.01 -1.90 -10.65
N ASN A 288 -11.20 -1.71 -11.70
CA ASN A 288 -11.13 -2.59 -12.87
C ASN A 288 -12.52 -3.02 -13.39
N ILE A 289 -13.48 -2.09 -13.40
CA ILE A 289 -14.85 -2.37 -13.89
C ILE A 289 -14.84 -2.75 -15.38
N TYR A 290 -13.75 -2.41 -16.07
CA TYR A 290 -13.49 -2.74 -17.45
C TYR A 290 -12.33 -3.73 -17.59
N PRO A 291 -12.33 -4.55 -18.67
CA PRO A 291 -11.22 -5.46 -18.97
C PRO A 291 -9.91 -4.74 -19.37
N VAL A 292 -9.90 -3.40 -19.36
CA VAL A 292 -8.75 -2.57 -19.71
C VAL A 292 -8.16 -2.00 -18.43
N LYS A 293 -6.91 -2.37 -18.13
CA LYS A 293 -6.16 -1.85 -17.00
C LYS A 293 -5.57 -0.48 -17.33
N PHE A 294 -5.70 0.46 -16.40
CA PHE A 294 -5.02 1.76 -16.45
C PHE A 294 -3.87 1.80 -15.44
N PHE A 295 -2.80 2.49 -15.83
CA PHE A 295 -1.66 2.85 -15.01
C PHE A 295 -1.73 4.34 -14.68
N ARG A 296 -1.25 4.69 -13.48
CA ARG A 296 -1.21 6.06 -12.98
C ARG A 296 0.25 6.48 -12.76
N LEU A 297 0.60 7.69 -13.16
CA LEU A 297 1.86 8.35 -12.84
C LEU A 297 1.53 9.62 -12.04
N GLU A 298 1.81 9.57 -10.74
CA GLU A 298 1.52 10.65 -9.80
C GLU A 298 2.75 11.55 -9.66
N VAL A 299 2.68 12.76 -10.20
CA VAL A 299 3.76 13.76 -10.10
C VAL A 299 3.69 14.50 -8.76
N ASP A 300 2.47 14.85 -8.33
CA ASP A 300 2.12 15.38 -7.01
C ASP A 300 0.62 15.14 -6.73
N GLU A 301 0.11 15.61 -5.58
CA GLU A 301 -1.28 15.38 -5.13
C GLU A 301 -2.36 15.81 -6.16
N ASP A 302 -2.05 16.80 -7.00
CA ASP A 302 -2.99 17.38 -7.95
C ASP A 302 -2.65 17.07 -9.41
N ARG A 303 -1.49 16.46 -9.74
CA ARG A 303 -1.06 16.13 -11.11
C ARG A 303 -0.84 14.63 -11.32
N ILE A 304 -1.81 13.99 -11.97
CA ILE A 304 -1.82 12.56 -12.24
C ILE A 304 -2.01 12.30 -13.74
N TYR A 305 -1.09 11.56 -14.34
CA TYR A 305 -1.19 11.11 -15.73
C TYR A 305 -1.64 9.65 -15.80
N PHE A 306 -2.43 9.32 -16.83
CA PHE A 306 -3.04 8.01 -17.03
C PHE A 306 -2.67 7.46 -18.40
N PHE A 307 -2.36 6.17 -18.42
CA PHE A 307 -2.07 5.43 -19.65
C PHE A 307 -2.55 3.99 -19.48
N GLN A 308 -2.95 3.30 -20.54
CA GLN A 308 -3.61 1.99 -20.50
C GLN A 308 -2.65 0.85 -20.88
N ALA A 309 -2.95 -0.35 -20.38
CA ALA A 309 -2.28 -1.56 -20.83
C ALA A 309 -2.52 -1.82 -22.33
N ASN A 310 -1.52 -2.36 -23.02
CA ASN A 310 -1.52 -2.69 -24.45
C ASN A 310 -1.59 -1.50 -25.43
N GLU A 311 -1.44 -0.26 -24.98
CA GLU A 311 -1.21 0.86 -25.90
C GLU A 311 0.26 1.02 -26.26
N LYS A 312 0.56 1.97 -27.16
CA LYS A 312 1.90 2.18 -27.69
C LYS A 312 2.93 2.42 -26.56
N ILE A 313 2.63 3.28 -25.60
CA ILE A 313 3.57 3.63 -24.53
C ILE A 313 3.87 2.42 -23.65
N GLU A 314 2.85 1.69 -23.24
CA GLU A 314 3.01 0.52 -22.37
C GLU A 314 3.70 -0.64 -23.11
N LYS A 315 3.45 -0.85 -24.41
CA LYS A 315 4.16 -1.85 -25.21
C LYS A 315 5.66 -1.59 -25.31
N ILE A 316 6.04 -0.33 -25.52
CA ILE A 316 7.46 0.07 -25.59
C ILE A 316 8.09 -0.07 -24.20
N LEU A 317 7.41 0.43 -23.16
CA LEU A 317 7.85 0.30 -21.77
C LEU A 317 8.04 -1.18 -21.38
N SER A 318 7.10 -2.04 -21.76
CA SER A 318 7.18 -3.50 -21.57
C SER A 318 8.40 -4.09 -22.26
N ALA A 319 8.63 -3.76 -23.53
CA ALA A 319 9.75 -4.29 -24.30
C ALA A 319 11.11 -3.91 -23.69
N ILE A 320 11.28 -2.62 -23.33
CA ILE A 320 12.51 -2.14 -22.68
C ILE A 320 12.72 -2.85 -21.35
N THR A 321 11.68 -2.89 -20.52
CA THR A 321 11.74 -3.52 -19.20
C THR A 321 12.05 -5.01 -19.32
N GLU A 322 11.41 -5.70 -20.27
CA GLU A 322 11.62 -7.14 -20.50
C GLU A 322 13.06 -7.45 -20.93
N ASP A 323 13.64 -6.64 -21.82
CA ASP A 323 15.00 -6.83 -22.33
C ASP A 323 16.04 -6.70 -21.19
N HIS A 324 15.99 -5.61 -20.42
CA HIS A 324 16.92 -5.38 -19.31
C HIS A 324 16.80 -6.43 -18.22
N VAL A 325 15.58 -6.83 -17.87
CA VAL A 325 15.33 -7.85 -16.84
C VAL A 325 15.84 -9.22 -17.33
N THR A 326 15.58 -9.59 -18.58
CA THR A 326 16.07 -10.85 -19.16
C THR A 326 17.61 -10.88 -19.21
N LYS A 327 18.22 -9.77 -19.64
CA LYS A 327 19.68 -9.60 -19.68
C LYS A 327 20.30 -9.75 -18.27
N PHE A 328 19.71 -9.11 -17.27
CA PHE A 328 20.11 -9.23 -15.87
C PHE A 328 20.10 -10.70 -15.42
N THR A 329 18.99 -11.41 -15.67
CA THR A 329 18.84 -12.83 -15.29
C THR A 329 19.91 -13.69 -15.95
N TYR A 330 20.07 -13.60 -17.27
CA TYR A 330 20.96 -14.48 -18.01
C TYR A 330 22.43 -14.24 -17.65
N LEU A 331 22.84 -12.98 -17.51
CA LEU A 331 24.21 -12.64 -17.16
C LEU A 331 24.53 -13.06 -15.73
N ASN A 332 23.65 -12.83 -14.76
CA ASN A 332 23.90 -13.29 -13.39
C ASN A 332 23.98 -14.83 -13.31
N LYS A 333 23.15 -15.56 -14.06
CA LYS A 333 23.23 -17.03 -14.13
C LYS A 333 24.51 -17.52 -14.80
N LEU A 334 25.01 -16.80 -15.81
CA LEU A 334 26.28 -17.10 -16.47
C LEU A 334 27.47 -16.90 -15.53
N TYR A 335 27.47 -15.81 -14.75
CA TYR A 335 28.56 -15.46 -13.83
C TYR A 335 28.59 -16.26 -12.53
N GLU A 336 27.47 -16.90 -12.13
CA GLU A 336 27.45 -17.87 -11.01
C GLU A 336 28.47 -19.00 -11.18
N ASN A 337 28.87 -19.33 -12.42
CA ASN A 337 29.77 -20.45 -12.73
C ASN A 337 31.23 -20.04 -13.01
N THR A 338 31.57 -18.75 -12.97
CA THR A 338 32.94 -18.28 -13.22
C THR A 338 33.66 -17.94 -11.93
N SER A 339 34.73 -18.69 -11.63
CA SER A 339 35.56 -18.57 -10.41
C SER A 339 36.36 -17.27 -10.27
N ASN A 340 36.19 -16.31 -11.19
CA ASN A 340 36.81 -15.00 -11.13
C ASN A 340 35.71 -13.96 -10.86
N GLY A 341 35.57 -13.56 -9.60
CA GLY A 341 34.56 -12.62 -9.08
C GLY A 341 34.60 -11.25 -9.74
N THR A 342 34.07 -11.15 -10.97
CA THR A 342 33.96 -9.89 -11.70
C THR A 342 32.51 -9.70 -12.15
N LEU A 343 31.87 -8.71 -11.53
CA LEU A 343 30.59 -8.07 -11.86
C LEU A 343 29.37 -8.99 -12.01
N SER A 344 28.74 -9.34 -10.87
CA SER A 344 27.28 -9.56 -10.92
C SER A 344 26.61 -8.23 -11.24
N LEU A 345 25.64 -8.24 -12.15
CA LEU A 345 24.85 -7.06 -12.45
C LEU A 345 24.01 -6.74 -11.22
N SER A 346 24.14 -5.52 -10.69
CA SER A 346 23.31 -5.04 -9.60
C SER A 346 21.89 -4.72 -10.10
N LEU A 347 20.90 -5.03 -9.25
CA LEU A 347 19.51 -4.65 -9.47
C LEU A 347 19.35 -3.13 -9.62
N SER A 348 20.12 -2.34 -8.84
CA SER A 348 20.12 -0.88 -8.92
C SER A 348 20.57 -0.37 -10.29
N HIS A 349 21.62 -0.99 -10.85
CA HIS A 349 22.13 -0.62 -12.16
C HIS A 349 21.15 -0.98 -13.28
N THR A 350 20.43 -2.10 -13.12
CA THR A 350 19.40 -2.53 -14.08
C THR A 350 18.22 -1.57 -14.08
N ILE A 351 17.77 -1.12 -12.90
CA ILE A 351 16.71 -0.10 -12.78
C ILE A 351 17.15 1.24 -13.39
N GLU A 352 18.36 1.71 -13.08
CA GLU A 352 18.85 2.96 -13.67
C GLU A 352 19.06 2.84 -15.18
N SER A 353 19.40 1.66 -15.70
CA SER A 353 19.47 1.40 -17.15
C SER A 353 18.08 1.44 -17.80
N ILE A 354 17.06 0.82 -17.18
CA ILE A 354 15.68 0.92 -17.63
C ILE A 354 15.22 2.39 -17.59
N LEU A 355 15.47 3.10 -16.49
CA LEU A 355 15.10 4.50 -16.33
C LEU A 355 15.75 5.40 -17.38
N ALA A 356 17.05 5.23 -17.61
CA ALA A 356 17.77 5.96 -18.66
C ALA A 356 17.12 5.69 -20.02
N GLU A 357 16.92 4.42 -20.39
CA GLU A 357 16.38 4.09 -21.71
C GLU A 357 14.93 4.55 -21.91
N ILE A 358 14.07 4.48 -20.88
CA ILE A 358 12.69 4.95 -21.00
C ILE A 358 12.61 6.49 -20.99
N CYS A 359 13.50 7.20 -20.30
CA CYS A 359 13.50 8.67 -20.36
C CYS A 359 14.12 9.18 -21.67
N ASP A 360 15.14 8.49 -22.20
CA ASP A 360 15.73 8.84 -23.50
C ASP A 360 14.73 8.66 -24.66
N ASN A 361 13.82 7.68 -24.56
CA ASN A 361 13.02 7.23 -25.71
C ASN A 361 11.50 7.37 -25.56
N LEU A 362 10.97 7.51 -24.34
CA LEU A 362 9.53 7.31 -24.09
C LEU A 362 8.87 8.37 -23.21
N PHE A 363 9.53 8.81 -22.15
CA PHE A 363 9.01 9.77 -21.17
C PHE A 363 9.92 10.98 -21.01
N ASP A 364 9.37 12.12 -20.63
CA ASP A 364 10.18 13.29 -20.28
C ASP A 364 11.07 13.00 -19.07
N ASP A 365 12.32 13.46 -19.11
CA ASP A 365 13.31 13.31 -18.02
C ASP A 365 12.79 13.80 -16.66
N ALA A 366 11.92 14.81 -16.64
CA ALA A 366 11.33 15.31 -15.41
C ALA A 366 10.38 14.30 -14.73
N LEU A 367 9.95 13.25 -15.45
CA LEU A 367 9.17 12.15 -14.88
C LEU A 367 10.04 11.03 -14.31
N LYS A 368 11.38 11.11 -14.40
CA LYS A 368 12.30 10.04 -13.98
C LYS A 368 12.07 9.57 -12.55
N ASP A 369 11.84 10.48 -11.60
CA ASP A 369 11.57 10.12 -10.20
C ASP A 369 10.21 9.44 -10.01
N VAL A 370 9.19 9.87 -10.77
CA VAL A 370 7.85 9.27 -10.76
C VAL A 370 7.91 7.87 -11.37
N LEU A 371 8.67 7.70 -12.45
CA LEU A 371 8.92 6.42 -13.10
C LEU A 371 9.72 5.48 -12.21
N ARG A 372 10.69 6.01 -11.44
CA ARG A 372 11.46 5.23 -10.46
C ARG A 372 10.55 4.61 -9.40
N LYS A 373 9.51 5.33 -8.95
CA LYS A 373 8.48 4.80 -8.03
C LYS A 373 7.50 3.84 -8.71
N PHE A 374 7.19 4.08 -9.99
CA PHE A 374 6.24 3.28 -10.76
C PHE A 374 6.78 1.91 -11.19
N LEU A 375 8.07 1.83 -11.58
CA LEU A 375 8.68 0.65 -12.18
C LEU A 375 8.57 -0.64 -11.35
N PRO A 376 8.76 -0.65 -10.02
CA PRO A 376 8.65 -1.88 -9.23
C PRO A 376 7.27 -2.55 -9.32
N GLU A 377 6.18 -1.79 -9.16
CA GLU A 377 4.81 -2.31 -9.28
C GLU A 377 4.47 -2.71 -10.72
N TYR A 378 5.04 -2.00 -11.69
CA TYR A 378 4.90 -2.35 -13.10
C TYR A 378 5.60 -3.66 -13.45
N ILE A 379 6.82 -3.90 -12.95
CA ILE A 379 7.55 -5.17 -13.15
C ILE A 379 6.79 -6.34 -12.54
N LYS A 380 6.16 -6.16 -11.37
CA LYS A 380 5.29 -7.17 -10.76
C LYS A 380 4.07 -7.47 -11.63
N TYR A 381 3.46 -6.45 -12.23
CA TYR A 381 2.39 -6.64 -13.19
C TYR A 381 2.86 -7.43 -14.44
N LEU A 382 4.04 -7.11 -14.98
CA LEU A 382 4.62 -7.83 -16.12
C LEU A 382 4.88 -9.30 -15.79
N ALA A 383 5.45 -9.60 -14.62
CA ALA A 383 5.68 -10.97 -14.16
C ALA A 383 4.38 -11.78 -14.13
N TYR A 384 3.33 -11.23 -13.50
CA TYR A 384 2.02 -11.87 -13.45
C TYR A 384 1.44 -12.10 -14.85
N ARG A 385 1.57 -11.11 -15.74
CA ARG A 385 1.07 -11.21 -17.12
C ARG A 385 1.82 -12.30 -17.92
N ILE A 386 3.13 -12.35 -17.81
CA ILE A 386 3.97 -13.37 -18.48
C ILE A 386 3.59 -14.77 -17.98
N GLU A 387 3.42 -14.96 -16.66
CA GLU A 387 3.02 -16.25 -16.08
C GLU A 387 1.61 -16.71 -16.51
N THR A 388 0.68 -15.76 -16.71
CA THR A 388 -0.73 -16.08 -16.99
C THR A 388 -1.08 -16.15 -18.49
N GLU A 389 -0.41 -15.36 -19.33
CA GLU A 389 -0.77 -15.21 -20.76
C GLU A 389 0.15 -15.99 -21.72
N ARG A 390 1.44 -16.20 -21.39
CA ARG A 390 2.34 -16.98 -22.26
C ARG A 390 2.14 -18.48 -22.03
N LYS A 391 1.89 -19.23 -23.11
CA LYS A 391 2.03 -20.69 -23.07
C LYS A 391 3.53 -21.01 -23.00
N LEU A 392 4.01 -21.45 -21.85
CA LEU A 392 5.40 -21.86 -21.62
C LEU A 392 5.67 -23.22 -22.30
N VAL A 393 5.74 -23.22 -23.63
CA VAL A 393 5.86 -24.45 -24.43
C VAL A 393 7.33 -24.84 -24.55
N ASP A 394 8.19 -23.88 -24.92
CA ASP A 394 9.60 -24.14 -25.21
C ASP A 394 10.50 -24.00 -23.97
N THR A 395 11.69 -24.60 -24.04
CA THR A 395 12.65 -24.63 -22.92
C THR A 395 13.12 -23.23 -22.53
N LEU A 396 13.22 -22.32 -23.50
CA LEU A 396 13.59 -20.93 -23.29
C LEU A 396 12.47 -20.18 -22.54
N ASP A 397 11.22 -20.35 -22.96
CA ASP A 397 10.03 -19.75 -22.33
C ASP A 397 9.89 -20.20 -20.87
N LYS A 398 10.15 -21.48 -20.59
CA LYS A 398 10.11 -22.03 -19.22
C LYS A 398 11.19 -21.42 -18.34
N LEU A 399 12.38 -21.19 -18.88
CA LEU A 399 13.49 -20.54 -18.17
C LEU A 399 13.18 -19.07 -17.88
N GLU A 400 12.61 -18.37 -18.86
CA GLU A 400 12.12 -17.00 -18.72
C GLU A 400 10.99 -16.93 -17.67
N GLY A 401 10.00 -17.82 -17.73
CA GLY A 401 8.91 -17.87 -16.75
C GLY A 401 9.37 -18.20 -15.33
N VAL A 402 10.42 -19.01 -15.16
CA VAL A 402 11.03 -19.24 -13.84
C VAL A 402 11.78 -18.00 -13.35
N ALA A 403 12.51 -17.32 -14.23
CA ALA A 403 13.21 -16.07 -13.88
C ALA A 403 12.25 -14.96 -13.42
N TRP A 404 11.15 -14.75 -14.15
CA TRP A 404 10.15 -13.73 -13.82
C TRP A 404 9.35 -14.03 -12.55
N ARG A 405 9.40 -15.26 -12.01
CA ARG A 405 8.75 -15.60 -10.73
C ARG A 405 9.48 -15.03 -9.52
N ASP A 406 10.82 -15.04 -9.57
CA ASP A 406 11.66 -14.66 -8.42
C ASP A 406 12.01 -13.15 -8.41
N ILE A 407 11.89 -12.51 -9.57
CA ILE A 407 12.21 -11.10 -9.81
C ILE A 407 11.29 -10.12 -9.06
N PRO A 408 9.95 -10.30 -9.00
CA PRO A 408 9.06 -9.40 -8.26
C PRO A 408 9.41 -9.28 -6.77
N ALA A 409 9.86 -10.37 -6.13
CA ALA A 409 10.32 -10.34 -4.74
C ALA A 409 11.65 -9.59 -4.59
N ALA A 410 12.58 -9.74 -5.55
CA ALA A 410 13.83 -8.99 -5.60
C ALA A 410 13.61 -7.48 -5.86
N PHE A 411 12.69 -7.10 -6.75
CA PHE A 411 12.33 -5.70 -7.02
C PHE A 411 11.43 -5.08 -5.94
N GLN A 412 10.59 -5.87 -5.26
CA GLN A 412 9.91 -5.44 -4.05
C GLN A 412 10.91 -5.07 -2.95
N SER A 413 12.09 -5.68 -2.86
CA SER A 413 13.16 -5.24 -1.95
C SER A 413 13.72 -3.84 -2.27
N TYR A 414 13.59 -3.42 -3.53
CA TYR A 414 14.10 -2.14 -4.03
C TYR A 414 13.04 -1.04 -3.91
N GLY A 415 11.78 -1.34 -4.23
CA GLY A 415 10.62 -0.49 -3.95
C GLY A 415 10.35 -0.38 -2.44
N SER A 416 10.57 -1.46 -1.68
CA SER A 416 10.55 -1.43 -0.22
C SER A 416 11.69 -0.61 0.33
N LYS A 417 12.90 -0.61 -0.22
CA LYS A 417 13.96 0.33 0.20
C LYS A 417 13.52 1.80 0.14
N TYR A 418 12.66 2.15 -0.81
CA TYR A 418 12.05 3.49 -0.91
C TYR A 418 10.78 3.65 -0.04
N ASN A 419 9.98 2.61 0.18
CA ASN A 419 8.86 2.62 1.15
C ASN A 419 9.31 2.43 2.62
N LEU A 420 10.54 1.98 2.86
CA LEU A 420 11.21 1.85 4.15
C LEU A 420 11.66 3.21 4.68
N VAL A 421 11.86 4.16 3.75
CA VAL A 421 11.90 5.59 4.04
C VAL A 421 10.51 5.99 4.54
N GLU A 422 9.43 5.80 3.77
CA GLU A 422 8.03 6.16 4.14
C GLU A 422 7.49 5.50 5.45
N GLN A 423 7.91 4.28 5.81
CA GLN A 423 7.46 3.55 7.00
C GLN A 423 8.35 3.71 8.25
N GLY A 424 9.31 4.64 8.25
CA GLY A 424 10.03 5.00 9.49
C GLY A 424 10.95 3.92 10.06
N GLN A 425 11.45 2.99 9.23
CA GLN A 425 12.43 1.99 9.66
C GLN A 425 13.88 2.52 9.66
N PHE A 426 14.15 3.66 9.03
CA PHE A 426 15.39 4.41 9.22
C PHE A 426 15.30 5.38 10.40
N LYS A 427 15.02 4.86 11.60
CA LYS A 427 15.23 5.62 12.82
C LYS A 427 16.71 5.54 13.18
N TYR A 428 17.55 6.18 12.36
CA TYR A 428 18.96 6.37 12.71
C TYR A 428 19.06 6.96 14.11
N TYR A 429 20.11 6.59 14.82
CA TYR A 429 20.46 7.10 16.15
C TYR A 429 20.93 8.57 16.08
N ILE A 430 20.31 9.38 15.23
CA ILE A 430 20.42 10.83 15.23
C ILE A 430 19.15 11.30 15.91
N ASP A 431 19.21 11.30 17.23
CA ASP A 431 18.28 12.02 18.08
C ASP A 431 18.23 13.48 17.58
N PHE A 432 17.06 14.14 17.57
CA PHE A 432 16.95 15.59 17.34
C PHE A 432 17.94 16.40 18.21
N THR A 433 18.32 15.83 19.35
CA THR A 433 19.34 16.35 20.26
C THR A 433 20.75 16.38 19.64
N ALA A 434 21.03 15.61 18.58
CA ALA A 434 22.25 15.71 17.78
C ALA A 434 22.37 17.06 17.05
N LEU A 435 21.28 17.83 16.91
CA LEU A 435 21.35 19.20 16.36
C LEU A 435 21.54 20.26 17.45
N LYS A 436 21.30 19.91 18.73
CA LYS A 436 21.82 20.70 19.86
C LYS A 436 23.36 20.67 19.94
N VAL A 437 24.02 19.72 19.27
CA VAL A 437 25.49 19.61 19.13
C VAL A 437 26.04 20.78 18.32
N LEU A 438 25.28 21.22 17.31
CA LEU A 438 25.64 22.30 16.39
C LEU A 438 25.34 23.70 16.94
N ASN A 439 24.81 23.80 18.16
CA ASN A 439 24.44 25.06 18.80
C ASN A 439 23.50 25.96 17.95
N LEU A 440 22.80 25.38 16.97
CA LEU A 440 21.95 26.05 15.97
C LEU A 440 20.81 26.91 16.52
N PHE A 441 20.50 26.79 17.82
CA PHE A 441 19.41 27.53 18.45
C PHE A 441 19.93 28.20 19.72
N SER A 442 20.74 29.24 19.54
CA SER A 442 21.10 30.17 20.61
C SER A 442 20.01 31.23 20.85
N ASP A 443 19.04 31.36 19.94
CA ASP A 443 17.85 32.20 20.10
C ASP A 443 16.71 31.46 20.87
N PRO A 444 16.31 31.95 22.05
CA PRO A 444 15.17 31.42 22.82
C PRO A 444 13.85 31.38 22.04
N MET A 445 13.70 32.24 21.02
CA MET A 445 12.54 32.24 20.14
C MET A 445 12.50 30.98 19.27
N LEU A 446 13.63 30.61 18.68
CA LEU A 446 13.74 29.41 17.83
C LEU A 446 13.62 28.14 18.65
N GLU A 447 14.14 28.12 19.88
CA GLU A 447 13.97 26.98 20.80
C GLU A 447 12.49 26.77 21.15
N LYS A 448 11.73 27.85 21.37
CA LYS A 448 10.28 27.77 21.60
C LYS A 448 9.53 27.26 20.36
N LEU A 449 9.87 27.79 19.17
CA LEU A 449 9.26 27.35 17.91
C LEU A 449 9.53 25.86 17.66
N PHE A 450 10.74 25.41 17.95
CA PHE A 450 11.16 24.01 17.86
C PHE A 450 10.36 23.11 18.82
N GLU A 451 10.22 23.49 20.10
CA GLU A 451 9.45 22.71 21.07
C GLU A 451 7.94 22.71 20.76
N ASP A 452 7.38 23.83 20.29
CA ASP A 452 5.98 23.91 19.85
C ASP A 452 5.73 22.99 18.65
N ALA A 453 6.62 23.01 17.67
CA ALA A 453 6.52 22.19 16.47
C ALA A 453 6.71 20.70 16.81
N LYS A 454 7.64 20.35 17.71
CA LYS A 454 7.79 18.98 18.26
C LYS A 454 6.56 18.49 19.01
N HIS A 455 5.88 19.38 19.74
CA HIS A 455 4.61 19.04 20.40
C HIS A 455 3.50 18.78 19.37
N LEU A 456 3.46 19.52 18.25
CA LEU A 456 2.51 19.27 17.15
C LEU A 456 2.81 17.95 16.43
N MET A 457 4.08 17.58 16.25
CA MET A 457 4.48 16.28 15.69
C MET A 457 4.00 15.11 16.57
N ARG A 458 4.10 15.23 17.90
CA ARG A 458 3.56 14.21 18.81
C ARG A 458 2.05 13.99 18.66
N LYS A 459 1.35 14.92 18.01
CA LYS A 459 -0.08 14.82 17.67
C LYS A 459 -0.32 14.46 16.19
N ASN A 460 0.72 14.00 15.49
CA ASN A 460 0.69 13.64 14.08
C ASN A 460 0.24 14.78 13.14
N ASN A 461 0.52 16.03 13.52
CA ASN A 461 0.09 17.22 12.78
C ASN A 461 1.31 17.98 12.20
N PHE A 462 1.98 17.34 11.24
CA PHE A 462 3.23 17.81 10.65
C PHE A 462 3.06 19.06 9.79
N ASP A 463 1.99 19.13 9.00
CA ASP A 463 1.76 20.27 8.10
C ASP A 463 1.48 21.56 8.86
N THR A 464 0.73 21.50 9.97
CA THR A 464 0.52 22.68 10.83
C THR A 464 1.83 23.17 11.48
N ALA A 465 2.75 22.24 11.79
CA ALA A 465 4.07 22.61 12.32
C ALA A 465 4.92 23.31 11.25
N LEU A 466 4.93 22.76 10.03
CA LEU A 466 5.61 23.36 8.88
C LEU A 466 5.03 24.73 8.51
N GLU A 467 3.71 24.88 8.46
CA GLU A 467 3.04 26.16 8.19
C GLU A 467 3.45 27.26 9.18
N ARG A 468 3.65 26.92 10.46
CA ARG A 468 4.09 27.88 11.48
C ARG A 468 5.53 28.33 11.25
N ILE A 469 6.40 27.39 10.87
CA ILE A 469 7.80 27.70 10.52
C ILE A 469 7.84 28.55 9.25
N GLU A 470 7.04 28.21 8.24
CA GLU A 470 6.94 28.96 6.98
C GLU A 470 6.44 30.39 7.19
N LYS A 471 5.38 30.59 7.98
CA LYS A 471 4.94 31.94 8.38
C LYS A 471 6.03 32.72 9.08
N LYS A 472 6.90 32.05 9.84
CA LYS A 472 8.01 32.73 10.51
C LYS A 472 9.13 33.10 9.54
N ILE A 473 9.42 32.23 8.57
CA ILE A 473 10.31 32.52 7.45
C ILE A 473 9.79 33.71 6.62
N GLU A 474 8.48 33.80 6.37
CA GLU A 474 7.88 34.94 5.67
C GLU A 474 8.07 36.27 6.41
N LEU A 475 8.05 36.23 7.76
CA LEU A 475 8.26 37.41 8.60
C LEU A 475 9.73 37.80 8.74
N ASP A 476 10.64 36.84 8.59
CA ASP A 476 12.08 37.00 8.76
C ASP A 476 12.86 36.15 7.73
N PRO A 477 12.85 36.55 6.45
CA PRO A 477 13.38 35.73 5.35
C PRO A 477 14.92 35.70 5.29
N GLU A 478 15.62 36.50 6.09
CA GLU A 478 17.09 36.51 6.16
C GLU A 478 17.63 35.59 7.27
N ASN A 479 16.74 35.05 8.12
CA ASN A 479 17.13 34.20 9.24
C ASN A 479 17.38 32.76 8.79
N VAL A 480 18.65 32.44 8.63
CA VAL A 480 19.12 31.16 8.11
C VAL A 480 18.78 29.98 9.04
N ASP A 481 18.71 30.22 10.35
CA ASP A 481 18.36 29.17 11.31
C ASP A 481 16.93 28.66 11.10
N LEU A 482 16.02 29.51 10.60
CA LEU A 482 14.67 29.09 10.22
C LEU A 482 14.68 28.15 9.01
N PHE A 483 15.65 28.29 8.09
CA PHE A 483 15.81 27.35 6.99
C PHE A 483 16.28 26.00 7.49
N PHE A 484 17.30 25.95 8.34
CA PHE A 484 17.75 24.70 8.96
C PHE A 484 16.66 24.05 9.80
N LEU A 485 15.89 24.84 10.55
CA LEU A 485 14.72 24.38 11.29
C LEU A 485 13.68 23.75 10.35
N LYS A 486 13.31 24.43 9.26
CA LYS A 486 12.36 23.87 8.28
C LYS A 486 12.86 22.57 7.67
N SER A 487 14.11 22.53 7.22
CA SER A 487 14.71 21.33 6.62
C SER A 487 14.68 20.17 7.59
N LEU A 488 15.09 20.40 8.84
CA LEU A 488 15.00 19.39 9.89
C LEU A 488 13.58 18.87 10.10
N PHE A 489 12.58 19.77 10.13
CA PHE A 489 11.19 19.36 10.27
C PHE A 489 10.69 18.56 9.07
N LEU A 490 11.12 18.92 7.85
CA LEU A 490 10.87 18.12 6.66
C LEU A 490 11.51 16.73 6.79
N SER A 491 12.78 16.66 7.19
CA SER A 491 13.50 15.40 7.38
C SER A 491 12.79 14.49 8.38
N VAL A 492 12.40 14.99 9.56
CA VAL A 492 11.76 14.11 10.56
C VAL A 492 10.27 13.89 10.29
N SER A 493 9.66 14.68 9.41
CA SER A 493 8.37 14.36 8.80
C SER A 493 8.52 13.40 7.63
N ASN A 494 9.69 12.79 7.46
CA ASN A 494 9.99 11.80 6.43
C ASN A 494 9.97 12.34 4.99
N ARG A 495 10.08 13.66 4.85
CA ARG A 495 10.09 14.40 3.57
C ARG A 495 11.53 14.76 3.20
N HIS A 496 12.43 13.78 3.25
CA HIS A 496 13.88 13.95 3.08
C HIS A 496 14.27 14.60 1.75
N GLN A 497 13.65 14.19 0.64
CA GLN A 497 13.92 14.80 -0.68
C GLN A 497 13.46 16.26 -0.77
N GLU A 498 12.42 16.64 -0.01
CA GLU A 498 12.01 18.04 0.07
C GLU A 498 12.96 18.85 0.94
N ALA A 499 13.46 18.28 2.03
CA ALA A 499 14.49 18.90 2.87
C ALA A 499 15.77 19.19 2.07
N ILE A 500 16.28 18.19 1.33
CA ILE A 500 17.46 18.33 0.46
C ILE A 500 17.23 19.43 -0.59
N ARG A 501 16.15 19.33 -1.37
CA ARG A 501 15.84 20.33 -2.42
C ARG A 501 15.65 21.73 -1.85
N PHE A 502 15.03 21.84 -0.68
CA PHE A 502 14.84 23.12 -0.02
C PHE A 502 16.18 23.73 0.40
N LEU A 503 17.06 22.95 1.06
CA LEU A 503 18.40 23.39 1.41
C LEU A 503 19.20 23.80 0.18
N GLU A 504 19.35 22.91 -0.81
CA GLU A 504 20.11 23.20 -2.03
C GLU A 504 19.58 24.44 -2.77
N LYS A 505 18.27 24.70 -2.71
CA LYS A 505 17.66 25.91 -3.27
C LYS A 505 18.03 27.17 -2.50
N GLN A 506 17.96 27.15 -1.16
CA GLN A 506 18.33 28.33 -0.35
C GLN A 506 19.83 28.62 -0.43
N PHE A 507 20.63 27.58 -0.63
CA PHE A 507 22.09 27.57 -0.57
C PHE A 507 22.74 27.33 -1.95
N LYS A 508 22.04 27.71 -3.02
CA LYS A 508 22.44 27.42 -4.41
C LYS A 508 23.84 27.94 -4.78
N ASP A 509 24.23 29.07 -4.19
CA ASP A 509 25.53 29.74 -4.44
C ASP A 509 26.51 29.64 -3.24
N HIS A 510 26.13 29.00 -2.13
CA HIS A 510 26.91 28.86 -0.89
C HIS A 510 26.31 27.76 0.00
N PRO A 511 27.09 26.92 0.69
CA PRO A 511 27.74 27.44 1.89
C PRO A 511 29.17 27.87 1.59
N ASN A 512 29.53 29.06 2.03
CA ASN A 512 30.91 29.50 1.98
C ASN A 512 31.72 28.61 2.92
N LYS A 513 32.75 27.91 2.43
CA LYS A 513 33.74 27.18 3.24
C LYS A 513 34.54 28.06 4.23
N ASN A 514 34.18 29.34 4.35
CA ASN A 514 34.78 30.29 5.28
C ASN A 514 33.81 30.63 6.43
N ASP A 515 32.59 30.09 6.41
CA ASP A 515 31.57 30.31 7.43
C ASP A 515 31.17 28.97 8.06
N GLU A 516 31.88 28.61 9.14
CA GLU A 516 31.69 27.35 9.85
C GLU A 516 30.28 27.22 10.45
N GLU A 517 29.67 28.34 10.86
CA GLU A 517 28.35 28.37 11.48
C GLU A 517 27.25 27.94 10.49
N LEU A 518 27.44 28.21 9.20
CA LEU A 518 26.54 27.71 8.15
C LEU A 518 26.99 26.38 7.55
N PHE A 519 28.30 26.18 7.39
CA PHE A 519 28.87 25.05 6.68
C PHE A 519 28.53 23.72 7.36
N PHE A 520 28.70 23.63 8.69
CA PHE A 520 28.47 22.38 9.41
C PHE A 520 26.98 21.97 9.48
N PRO A 521 26.04 22.85 9.86
CA PRO A 521 24.61 22.56 9.82
C PRO A 521 24.09 22.10 8.47
N TYR A 522 24.45 22.81 7.40
CA TYR A 522 24.02 22.48 6.05
C TYR A 522 24.43 21.06 5.66
N ASN A 523 25.74 20.77 5.76
CA ASN A 523 26.28 19.48 5.32
C ASN A 523 25.81 18.34 6.24
N TYR A 524 25.65 18.59 7.54
CA TYR A 524 25.14 17.60 8.48
C TYR A 524 23.69 17.18 8.17
N ILE A 525 22.80 18.12 7.86
CA ILE A 525 21.41 17.81 7.51
C ILE A 525 21.36 17.04 6.18
N LEU A 526 22.15 17.43 5.18
CA LEU A 526 22.24 16.67 3.94
C LEU A 526 22.77 15.25 4.15
N ILE A 527 23.83 15.07 4.94
CA ILE A 527 24.34 13.73 5.31
C ILE A 527 23.24 12.90 5.96
N TYR A 528 22.47 13.49 6.88
CA TYR A 528 21.35 12.81 7.53
C TYR A 528 20.26 12.37 6.55
N ASP A 529 19.83 13.28 5.67
CA ASP A 529 18.79 12.98 4.68
C ASP A 529 19.27 11.93 3.67
N HIS A 530 20.50 12.04 3.17
CA HIS A 530 21.09 11.06 2.26
C HIS A 530 21.29 9.70 2.93
N LEU A 531 21.75 9.65 4.17
CA LEU A 531 21.83 8.39 4.93
C LEU A 531 20.46 7.74 5.08
N THR A 532 19.44 8.54 5.41
CA THR A 532 18.05 8.06 5.56
C THR A 532 17.47 7.54 4.24
N LEU A 533 17.88 8.12 3.12
CA LEU A 533 17.58 7.64 1.77
C LEU A 533 18.47 6.47 1.32
N ALA A 534 19.33 5.93 2.20
CA ALA A 534 20.32 4.90 1.90
C ALA A 534 21.34 5.28 0.80
N GLU A 535 21.56 6.58 0.59
CA GLU A 535 22.51 7.14 -0.36
C GLU A 535 23.88 7.35 0.32
N PHE A 536 24.47 6.25 0.81
CA PHE A 536 25.72 6.26 1.58
C PHE A 536 26.89 6.91 0.85
N ASP A 537 26.98 6.75 -0.48
CA ASP A 537 28.07 7.33 -1.27
C ASP A 537 27.97 8.86 -1.35
N LYS A 538 26.75 9.41 -1.49
CA LYS A 538 26.53 10.86 -1.46
C LYS A 538 26.80 11.43 -0.07
N ALA A 539 26.32 10.75 0.97
CA ALA A 539 26.61 11.14 2.35
C ALA A 539 28.12 11.14 2.62
N LEU A 540 28.84 10.13 2.13
CA LEU A 540 30.29 10.02 2.26
C LEU A 540 31.01 11.13 1.49
N GLU A 541 30.59 11.43 0.26
CA GLU A 541 31.15 12.54 -0.52
C GLU A 541 31.02 13.88 0.22
N ILE A 542 29.87 14.13 0.84
CA ILE A 542 29.65 15.35 1.63
C ILE A 542 30.55 15.35 2.87
N SER A 543 30.66 14.23 3.58
CA SER A 543 31.51 14.10 4.75
C SER A 543 33.00 14.25 4.43
N ASP A 544 33.45 13.68 3.31
CA ASP A 544 34.83 13.82 2.82
C ASP A 544 35.13 15.28 2.50
N LYS A 545 34.21 16.02 1.85
CA LYS A 545 34.33 17.46 1.66
C LYS A 545 34.45 18.22 2.98
N MET A 546 33.65 17.86 4.00
CA MET A 546 33.77 18.48 5.32
C MET A 546 35.16 18.25 5.92
N ASN A 547 35.69 17.04 5.79
CA ASN A 547 37.02 16.70 6.26
C ASN A 547 38.15 17.37 5.47
N ASP A 548 38.00 17.55 4.15
CA ASP A 548 38.98 18.25 3.31
C ASP A 548 39.11 19.73 3.68
N PHE A 549 37.99 20.38 4.01
CA PHE A 549 37.99 21.79 4.40
C PHE A 549 38.35 21.98 5.88
N TYR A 550 37.89 21.09 6.75
CA TYR A 550 38.02 21.20 8.21
C TYR A 550 38.42 19.86 8.84
N PRO A 551 39.67 19.41 8.66
CA PRO A 551 40.13 18.11 9.16
C PRO A 551 40.19 18.03 10.70
N ASP A 552 40.40 19.18 11.35
CA ASP A 552 40.51 19.30 12.80
C ASP A 552 39.16 19.60 13.49
N HIS A 553 38.05 19.60 12.76
CA HIS A 553 36.73 19.78 13.35
C HIS A 553 36.12 18.43 13.77
N PRO A 554 35.55 18.30 14.99
CA PRO A 554 34.99 17.04 15.50
C PRO A 554 33.97 16.39 14.57
N LEU A 555 33.06 17.19 14.01
CA LEU A 555 31.99 16.69 13.13
C LEU A 555 32.50 16.12 11.81
N SER A 556 33.63 16.57 11.29
CA SER A 556 34.20 16.04 10.06
C SER A 556 34.58 14.58 10.24
N ASN A 557 35.33 14.28 11.32
CA ASN A 557 35.71 12.92 11.66
C ASN A 557 34.51 12.08 12.12
N PHE A 558 33.61 12.66 12.92
CA PHE A 558 32.44 11.94 13.40
C PHE A 558 31.46 11.56 12.29
N THR A 559 31.17 12.44 11.33
CA THR A 559 30.26 12.12 10.22
C THR A 559 30.84 11.02 9.33
N ARG A 560 32.15 11.03 9.08
CA ARG A 560 32.84 9.97 8.33
C ARG A 560 32.74 8.64 9.08
N ALA A 561 33.03 8.65 10.38
CA ALA A 561 32.90 7.49 11.25
C ALA A 561 31.45 6.96 11.28
N LEU A 562 30.47 7.85 11.33
CA LEU A 562 29.05 7.53 11.35
C LEU A 562 28.64 6.75 10.10
N ILE A 563 28.98 7.31 8.92
CA ILE A 563 28.63 6.72 7.62
C ILE A 563 29.32 5.36 7.46
N ASN A 564 30.62 5.30 7.70
CA ASN A 564 31.40 4.07 7.56
C ASN A 564 31.02 3.01 8.61
N GLY A 565 30.69 3.42 9.83
CA GLY A 565 30.17 2.55 10.87
C GLY A 565 28.84 1.91 10.49
N TYR A 566 27.92 2.69 9.89
CA TYR A 566 26.69 2.12 9.35
C TYR A 566 26.93 1.21 8.15
N LYS A 567 27.90 1.54 7.27
CA LYS A 567 28.29 0.63 6.19
C LYS A 567 28.76 -0.72 6.73
N ILE A 568 29.53 -0.74 7.82
CA ILE A 568 29.94 -1.97 8.51
C ILE A 568 28.71 -2.71 9.05
N ILE A 569 27.89 -2.05 9.89
CA ILE A 569 26.73 -2.67 10.56
C ILE A 569 25.77 -3.32 9.54
N TYR A 570 25.53 -2.66 8.43
CA TYR A 570 24.61 -3.12 7.39
C TYR A 570 25.28 -3.95 6.28
N LYS A 571 26.57 -4.28 6.42
CA LYS A 571 27.35 -5.08 5.46
C LYS A 571 27.34 -4.48 4.05
N ILE A 572 27.39 -3.15 3.97
CA ILE A 572 27.49 -2.40 2.73
C ILE A 572 28.97 -2.32 2.36
N GLU A 573 29.33 -2.87 1.20
CA GLU A 573 30.72 -2.95 0.72
C GLU A 573 31.66 -3.73 1.66
N GLU A 574 31.29 -4.96 2.00
CA GLU A 574 32.11 -5.85 2.84
C GLU A 574 33.57 -5.91 2.39
N GLY A 575 34.49 -5.70 3.34
CA GLY A 575 35.94 -5.74 3.12
C GLY A 575 36.57 -4.44 2.63
N LYS A 576 35.79 -3.40 2.27
CA LYS A 576 36.34 -2.09 1.88
C LYS A 576 36.54 -1.13 3.05
N VAL A 577 35.67 -1.18 4.06
CA VAL A 577 35.72 -0.32 5.24
C VAL A 577 36.42 -1.06 6.38
N ARG A 578 37.49 -0.46 6.94
CA ARG A 578 38.21 -1.04 8.08
C ARG A 578 37.58 -0.58 9.39
N VAL A 579 37.25 -1.54 10.26
CA VAL A 579 36.72 -1.29 11.61
C VAL A 579 37.62 -0.36 12.40
N ASP A 580 38.94 -0.60 12.37
CA ASP A 580 39.91 0.20 13.11
C ASP A 580 39.86 1.67 12.68
N GLN A 581 39.72 1.95 11.38
CA GLN A 581 39.59 3.32 10.87
C GLN A 581 38.34 4.02 11.40
N VAL A 582 37.22 3.29 11.53
CA VAL A 582 35.98 3.87 12.07
C VAL A 582 36.16 4.22 13.54
N LEU A 583 36.79 3.34 14.33
CA LEU A 583 37.05 3.60 15.74
C LEU A 583 38.05 4.74 15.93
N ASP A 584 39.10 4.81 15.10
CA ASP A 584 40.08 5.89 15.08
C ASP A 584 39.42 7.25 14.75
N ASP A 585 38.53 7.29 13.76
CA ASP A 585 37.79 8.50 13.39
C ASP A 585 36.88 8.97 14.55
N VAL A 586 36.24 8.04 15.29
CA VAL A 586 35.47 8.39 16.50
C VAL A 586 36.38 8.92 17.61
N ASP A 587 37.53 8.29 17.83
CA ASP A 587 38.48 8.72 18.87
C ASP A 587 39.11 10.08 18.55
N GLN A 588 39.38 10.35 17.28
CA GLN A 588 39.80 11.67 16.81
C GLN A 588 38.70 12.71 17.06
N ALA A 589 37.44 12.40 16.71
CA ALA A 589 36.32 13.29 16.99
C ALA A 589 36.14 13.58 18.50
N ILE A 590 36.34 12.56 19.36
CA ILE A 590 36.33 12.71 20.82
C ILE A 590 37.46 13.63 21.30
N SER A 591 38.66 13.48 20.74
CA SER A 591 39.83 14.27 21.16
C SER A 591 39.75 15.75 20.79
N LEU A 592 39.03 16.06 19.70
CA LEU A 592 38.87 17.42 19.17
C LEU A 592 37.66 18.15 19.79
N GLU A 593 36.76 17.43 20.46
CA GLU A 593 35.50 17.98 20.95
C GLU A 593 35.62 18.48 22.38
N GLU A 594 35.17 19.72 22.59
CA GLU A 594 35.20 20.35 23.91
C GLU A 594 33.88 20.17 24.67
N ASN A 595 32.76 19.99 23.96
CA ASN A 595 31.46 19.88 24.56
C ASN A 595 31.22 18.46 25.11
N LYS A 596 31.20 18.33 26.45
CA LYS A 596 30.96 17.07 27.15
C LYS A 596 29.73 16.28 26.68
N LYS A 597 28.64 16.95 26.29
CA LYS A 597 27.44 16.27 25.78
C LYS A 597 27.64 15.69 24.38
N ASN A 598 28.48 16.31 23.57
CA ASN A 598 28.84 15.80 22.24
C ASN A 598 29.79 14.62 22.38
N ILE A 599 30.80 14.75 23.26
CA ILE A 599 31.70 13.64 23.61
C ILE A 599 30.91 12.42 24.09
N ALA A 600 29.90 12.62 24.97
CA ALA A 600 29.03 11.53 25.42
C ALA A 600 28.31 10.82 24.26
N LYS A 601 27.90 11.55 23.21
CA LYS A 601 27.27 10.98 22.02
C LYS A 601 28.26 10.21 21.16
N TYR A 602 29.49 10.68 21.04
CA TYR A 602 30.53 9.98 20.29
C TYR A 602 30.90 8.66 20.97
N TYR A 603 31.06 8.67 22.29
CA TYR A 603 31.23 7.43 23.07
C TYR A 603 30.03 6.49 22.96
N HIS A 604 28.82 7.04 23.00
CA HIS A 604 27.60 6.26 22.80
C HIS A 604 27.55 5.61 21.39
N PHE A 605 27.97 6.32 20.35
CA PHE A 605 28.07 5.74 19.00
C PHE A 605 29.19 4.68 18.93
N LYS A 606 30.34 4.95 19.55
CA LYS A 606 31.45 3.99 19.67
C LYS A 606 30.98 2.69 20.32
N SER A 607 30.28 2.78 21.46
CA SER A 607 29.75 1.60 22.16
C SER A 607 28.75 0.83 21.31
N PHE A 608 27.93 1.51 20.51
CA PHE A 608 27.01 0.86 19.58
C PHE A 608 27.75 0.06 18.50
N ILE A 609 28.78 0.64 17.88
CA ILE A 609 29.61 -0.04 16.89
C ILE A 609 30.30 -1.26 17.51
N LEU A 610 30.92 -1.09 18.68
CA LEU A 610 31.60 -2.16 19.40
C LEU A 610 30.65 -3.30 19.80
N MET A 611 29.42 -2.98 20.22
CA MET A 611 28.38 -3.96 20.53
C MET A 611 27.99 -4.77 19.29
N GLN A 612 27.82 -4.12 18.13
CA GLN A 612 27.51 -4.81 16.87
C GLN A 612 28.66 -5.71 16.40
N LEU A 613 29.89 -5.41 16.82
CA LEU A 613 31.09 -6.20 16.58
C LEU A 613 31.37 -7.24 17.67
N GLU A 614 30.44 -7.41 18.63
CA GLU A 614 30.54 -8.32 19.77
C GLU A 614 31.74 -8.06 20.72
N LYS A 615 32.32 -6.87 20.65
CA LYS A 615 33.37 -6.40 21.56
C LYS A 615 32.74 -5.80 22.82
N TYR A 616 32.07 -6.63 23.60
CA TYR A 616 31.17 -6.19 24.67
C TYR A 616 31.88 -5.45 25.81
N GLU A 617 33.10 -5.86 26.17
CA GLU A 617 33.88 -5.21 27.22
C GLU A 617 34.28 -3.79 26.82
N GLU A 618 34.84 -3.60 25.61
CA GLU A 618 35.17 -2.29 25.06
C GLU A 618 33.89 -1.43 24.90
N ALA A 619 32.76 -2.04 24.53
CA ALA A 619 31.48 -1.35 24.43
C ALA A 619 30.99 -0.84 25.81
N LEU A 620 31.16 -1.64 26.87
CA LEU A 620 30.83 -1.24 28.24
C LEU A 620 31.73 -0.10 28.73
N GLU A 621 33.03 -0.15 28.44
CA GLU A 621 33.95 0.95 28.76
C GLU A 621 33.53 2.26 28.08
N ALA A 622 33.21 2.20 26.78
CA ALA A 622 32.76 3.37 26.03
C ALA A 622 31.42 3.92 26.56
N ILE A 623 30.42 3.06 26.84
CA ILE A 623 29.13 3.54 27.33
C ILE A 623 29.21 4.06 28.77
N ASP A 624 30.10 3.53 29.60
CA ASP A 624 30.36 4.03 30.95
C ASP A 624 31.05 5.40 30.91
N ALA A 625 31.98 5.61 29.97
CA ALA A 625 32.54 6.94 29.70
C ALA A 625 31.43 7.93 29.27
N ALA A 626 30.48 7.51 28.43
CA ALA A 626 29.34 8.32 28.05
C ALA A 626 28.42 8.67 29.24
N LEU A 627 28.12 7.72 30.13
CA LEU A 627 27.34 7.95 31.35
C LEU A 627 28.06 8.87 32.34
N GLY A 628 29.39 8.80 32.43
CA GLY A 628 30.19 9.72 33.25
C GLY A 628 30.08 11.18 32.79
N LEU A 629 29.79 11.40 31.50
CA LEU A 629 29.61 12.73 30.90
C LEU A 629 28.15 13.20 30.92
N ASP A 630 27.20 12.29 30.74
CA ASP A 630 25.76 12.58 30.77
C ASP A 630 24.94 11.48 31.48
N ALA A 631 25.02 11.49 32.81
CA ALA A 631 24.38 10.50 33.68
C ALA A 631 22.84 10.53 33.65
N LYS A 632 22.22 11.57 33.08
CA LYS A 632 20.75 11.71 32.99
C LYS A 632 20.20 11.43 31.60
N SER A 633 21.02 10.87 30.70
CA SER A 633 20.57 10.48 29.37
C SER A 633 19.94 9.09 29.37
N PHE A 634 18.63 9.03 29.13
CA PHE A 634 17.90 7.76 28.99
C PHE A 634 18.42 6.93 27.81
N SER A 635 18.84 7.56 26.70
CA SER A 635 19.34 6.83 25.53
C SER A 635 20.67 6.13 25.82
N ILE A 636 21.56 6.79 26.57
CA ILE A 636 22.84 6.20 26.98
C ILE A 636 22.61 5.06 27.98
N HIS A 637 21.73 5.27 28.97
CA HIS A 637 21.33 4.21 29.90
C HIS A 637 20.72 3.01 29.18
N PHE A 638 19.86 3.25 28.19
CA PHE A 638 19.23 2.20 27.39
C PHE A 638 20.25 1.45 26.53
N MET A 639 21.26 2.13 25.99
CA MET A 639 22.35 1.47 25.27
C MET A 639 23.17 0.56 26.18
N LYS A 640 23.49 1.00 27.42
CA LYS A 640 24.17 0.13 28.41
C LYS A 640 23.33 -1.11 28.73
N TYR A 641 22.02 -0.95 28.88
CA TYR A 641 21.09 -2.08 29.03
C TYR A 641 21.19 -3.05 27.84
N ASN A 642 21.18 -2.55 26.60
CA ASN A 642 21.30 -3.40 25.41
C ASN A 642 22.64 -4.13 25.37
N ILE A 643 23.75 -3.45 25.70
CA ILE A 643 25.09 -4.06 25.75
C ILE A 643 25.12 -5.18 26.80
N LEU A 644 24.65 -4.93 28.03
CA LEU A 644 24.61 -5.95 29.08
C LEU A 644 23.73 -7.13 28.71
N TYR A 645 22.58 -6.87 28.08
CA TYR A 645 21.67 -7.90 27.60
C TYR A 645 22.32 -8.77 26.52
N GLU A 646 22.92 -8.18 25.49
CA GLU A 646 23.56 -8.92 24.39
C GLU A 646 24.80 -9.68 24.86
N TYR A 647 25.56 -9.11 25.80
CA TYR A 647 26.69 -9.76 26.44
C TYR A 647 26.28 -10.92 27.37
N GLY A 648 24.99 -11.02 27.72
CA GLY A 648 24.46 -12.08 28.59
C GLY A 648 24.59 -11.80 30.09
N LYS A 649 24.96 -10.58 30.48
CA LYS A 649 25.05 -10.12 31.88
C LYS A 649 23.66 -9.70 32.41
N ILE A 650 22.75 -10.67 32.46
CA ILE A 650 21.33 -10.44 32.77
C ILE A 650 21.11 -9.86 34.18
N ASP A 651 21.92 -10.25 35.16
CA ASP A 651 21.79 -9.74 36.53
C ASP A 651 22.23 -8.27 36.65
N GLU A 652 23.34 -7.89 36.03
CA GLU A 652 23.78 -6.49 35.94
C GLU A 652 22.75 -5.64 35.17
N ALA A 653 22.12 -6.20 34.13
CA ALA A 653 21.05 -5.51 33.40
C ALA A 653 19.79 -5.29 34.27
N LEU A 654 19.45 -6.24 35.16
CA LEU A 654 18.33 -6.07 36.10
C LEU A 654 18.61 -4.96 37.12
N GLU A 655 19.82 -4.92 37.67
CA GLU A 655 20.26 -3.85 38.57
C GLU A 655 20.20 -2.48 37.88
N LEU A 656 20.70 -2.40 36.65
CA LEU A 656 20.65 -1.19 35.84
C LEU A 656 19.20 -0.74 35.58
N VAL A 657 18.28 -1.65 35.27
CA VAL A 657 16.86 -1.30 35.09
C VAL A 657 16.24 -0.79 36.39
N ASP A 658 16.57 -1.38 37.53
CA ASP A 658 16.08 -0.94 38.85
C ASP A 658 16.63 0.43 39.26
N GLU A 659 17.86 0.75 38.87
CA GLU A 659 18.42 2.10 38.95
C GLU A 659 17.67 3.05 38.00
N GLY A 660 17.51 2.67 36.75
CA GLY A 660 16.81 3.43 35.73
C GLY A 660 15.38 3.80 36.13
N ILE A 661 14.65 2.92 36.82
CA ILE A 661 13.28 3.21 37.30
C ILE A 661 13.27 4.38 38.29
N LYS A 662 14.34 4.55 39.07
CA LYS A 662 14.51 5.66 40.01
C LYS A 662 14.98 6.93 39.30
N LEU A 663 15.87 6.79 38.32
CA LEU A 663 16.43 7.92 37.56
C LEU A 663 15.43 8.52 36.55
N PHE A 664 14.58 7.69 35.96
CA PHE A 664 13.65 8.05 34.88
C PHE A 664 12.21 7.67 35.23
N PRO A 665 11.59 8.32 36.25
CA PRO A 665 10.24 7.98 36.68
C PRO A 665 9.19 8.11 35.56
N GLU A 666 9.42 8.99 34.59
CA GLU A 666 8.57 9.18 33.40
C GLU A 666 8.70 8.05 32.37
N LYS A 667 9.76 7.23 32.45
CA LYS A 667 9.99 6.05 31.61
C LYS A 667 9.73 4.74 32.33
N LYS A 668 9.14 4.79 33.53
CA LYS A 668 8.93 3.64 34.39
C LYS A 668 8.20 2.49 33.70
N SER A 669 7.12 2.74 32.94
CA SER A 669 6.39 1.67 32.22
C SER A 669 7.33 0.91 31.27
N LYS A 670 8.04 1.64 30.39
CA LYS A 670 9.01 1.07 29.44
C LYS A 670 10.12 0.27 30.13
N LEU A 671 10.65 0.78 31.24
CA LEU A 671 11.68 0.08 32.03
C LEU A 671 11.14 -1.18 32.71
N LEU A 672 9.89 -1.18 33.18
CA LEU A 672 9.24 -2.38 33.71
C LEU A 672 9.04 -3.44 32.62
N THR A 673 8.68 -3.05 31.39
CA THR A 673 8.62 -3.98 30.26
C THR A 673 9.99 -4.62 29.97
N HIS A 674 11.07 -3.83 30.02
CA HIS A 674 12.44 -4.37 29.91
C HIS A 674 12.78 -5.31 31.08
N LYS A 675 12.38 -4.97 32.31
CA LYS A 675 12.55 -5.84 33.48
C LYS A 675 11.84 -7.18 33.31
N ALA A 676 10.59 -7.15 32.86
CA ALA A 676 9.84 -8.36 32.55
C ALA A 676 10.61 -9.20 31.51
N PHE A 677 11.08 -8.57 30.43
CA PHE A 677 11.83 -9.25 29.37
C PHE A 677 13.12 -9.91 29.89
N LEU A 678 13.84 -9.28 30.83
CA LEU A 678 14.99 -9.91 31.49
C LEU A 678 14.58 -11.14 32.32
N TYR A 679 13.44 -11.09 33.02
CA TYR A 679 12.90 -12.28 33.71
C TYR A 679 12.54 -13.41 32.76
N LYS A 680 12.00 -13.09 31.57
CA LYS A 680 11.81 -14.07 30.49
C LYS A 680 13.14 -14.75 30.13
N LYS A 681 14.22 -13.98 30.00
CA LYS A 681 15.55 -14.53 29.68
C LYS A 681 16.11 -15.41 30.79
N LYS A 682 15.80 -15.10 32.06
CA LYS A 682 16.07 -15.98 33.21
C LYS A 682 15.12 -17.18 33.31
N LYS A 683 14.18 -17.34 32.37
CA LYS A 683 13.11 -18.36 32.39
C LYS A 683 12.21 -18.28 33.63
N ASN A 684 12.14 -17.11 34.27
CA ASN A 684 11.21 -16.85 35.36
C ASN A 684 9.98 -16.14 34.79
N TYR A 685 9.14 -16.92 34.10
CA TYR A 685 8.02 -16.37 33.35
C TYR A 685 6.93 -15.82 34.28
N ASP A 686 6.73 -16.42 35.46
CA ASP A 686 5.75 -15.95 36.46
C ASP A 686 6.03 -14.51 36.89
N LYS A 687 7.27 -14.20 37.32
CA LYS A 687 7.64 -12.82 37.70
C LYS A 687 7.53 -11.84 36.54
N GLY A 688 7.81 -12.29 35.32
CA GLY A 688 7.64 -11.47 34.14
C GLY A 688 6.17 -11.14 33.89
N LEU A 689 5.30 -12.14 34.00
CA LEU A 689 3.85 -11.99 33.85
C LEU A 689 3.26 -11.10 34.94
N ASP A 690 3.67 -11.25 36.21
CA ASP A 690 3.25 -10.37 37.32
C ASP A 690 3.51 -8.89 37.00
N ILE A 691 4.69 -8.58 36.42
CA ILE A 691 5.03 -7.21 36.02
C ILE A 691 4.14 -6.73 34.86
N ILE A 692 3.86 -7.58 33.88
CA ILE A 692 2.99 -7.24 32.75
C ILE A 692 1.55 -7.02 33.22
N ASP A 693 1.05 -7.83 34.14
CA ASP A 693 -0.28 -7.65 34.72
C ASP A 693 -0.37 -6.37 35.54
N ASP A 694 0.66 -6.05 36.34
CA ASP A 694 0.78 -4.78 37.05
C ASP A 694 0.81 -3.55 36.12
N LEU A 695 1.29 -3.70 34.88
CA LEU A 695 1.27 -2.66 33.87
C LEU A 695 -0.13 -2.51 33.27
N LEU A 696 -0.77 -3.63 32.92
CA LEU A 696 -2.11 -3.67 32.33
C LEU A 696 -3.21 -3.26 33.32
N GLU A 697 -3.02 -3.44 34.62
CA GLU A 697 -3.92 -2.88 35.65
C GLU A 697 -3.92 -1.34 35.64
N LYS A 698 -2.77 -0.72 35.33
CA LYS A 698 -2.62 0.75 35.28
C LYS A 698 -3.05 1.32 33.94
N ASP A 699 -2.69 0.65 32.86
CA ASP A 699 -3.13 0.99 31.51
C ASP A 699 -3.62 -0.26 30.76
N PRO A 700 -4.95 -0.51 30.78
CA PRO A 700 -5.55 -1.66 30.10
C PRO A 700 -5.40 -1.65 28.57
N ARG A 701 -4.91 -0.57 27.97
CA ARG A 701 -4.69 -0.42 26.52
C ARG A 701 -3.21 -0.23 26.16
N ASP A 702 -2.30 -0.59 27.05
CA ASP A 702 -0.89 -0.71 26.71
C ASP A 702 -0.68 -1.92 25.78
N PHE A 703 -0.74 -1.68 24.48
CA PHE A 703 -0.65 -2.73 23.45
C PHE A 703 0.69 -3.48 23.49
N ASP A 704 1.79 -2.83 23.90
CA ASP A 704 3.08 -3.49 24.06
C ASP A 704 3.03 -4.48 25.23
N ALA A 705 2.43 -4.08 26.36
CA ALA A 705 2.21 -4.97 27.50
C ALA A 705 1.24 -6.12 27.17
N MET A 706 0.16 -5.83 26.43
CA MET A 706 -0.79 -6.85 25.95
C MET A 706 -0.12 -7.87 25.03
N ASN A 707 0.74 -7.41 24.11
CA ASN A 707 1.49 -8.30 23.23
C ASN A 707 2.45 -9.19 24.03
N ASN A 708 3.17 -8.61 24.99
CA ASN A 708 4.03 -9.37 25.89
C ASN A 708 3.25 -10.40 26.71
N LYS A 709 2.01 -10.11 27.13
CA LYS A 709 1.15 -11.06 27.83
C LYS A 709 0.86 -12.31 27.00
N VAL A 710 0.65 -12.18 25.69
CA VAL A 710 0.53 -13.34 24.77
C VAL A 710 1.77 -14.22 24.86
N TYR A 711 2.95 -13.60 24.79
CA TYR A 711 4.23 -14.30 24.89
C TYR A 711 4.44 -14.99 26.24
N TYR A 712 4.11 -14.35 27.37
CA TYR A 712 4.27 -14.97 28.69
C TYR A 712 3.40 -16.21 28.86
N HIS A 713 2.12 -16.15 28.46
CA HIS A 713 1.25 -17.32 28.48
C HIS A 713 1.74 -18.42 27.54
N LEU A 714 2.30 -18.07 26.37
CA LEU A 714 2.98 -19.03 25.50
C LEU A 714 4.15 -19.72 26.20
N TYR A 715 5.03 -18.98 26.90
CA TYR A 715 6.19 -19.57 27.58
C TYR A 715 5.82 -20.38 28.83
N LEU A 716 4.73 -20.03 29.51
CA LEU A 716 4.16 -20.81 30.62
C LEU A 716 3.44 -22.08 30.15
N GLY A 717 3.14 -22.20 28.85
CA GLY A 717 2.38 -23.32 28.29
C GLY A 717 0.87 -23.22 28.52
N GLU A 718 0.37 -22.04 28.87
CA GLU A 718 -1.03 -21.76 29.17
C GLU A 718 -1.80 -21.47 27.86
N LYS A 719 -2.17 -22.56 27.18
CA LYS A 719 -2.76 -22.51 25.84
C LYS A 719 -3.99 -21.61 25.73
N GLU A 720 -4.95 -21.74 26.64
CA GLU A 720 -6.23 -21.03 26.54
C GLU A 720 -6.06 -19.54 26.84
N GLU A 721 -5.19 -19.21 27.78
CA GLU A 721 -4.84 -17.86 28.20
C GLU A 721 -4.10 -17.12 27.07
N ALA A 722 -3.12 -17.78 26.43
CA ALA A 722 -2.42 -17.23 25.27
C ALA A 722 -3.36 -16.95 24.09
N LYS A 723 -4.27 -17.90 23.80
CA LYS A 723 -5.29 -17.71 22.74
C LYS A 723 -6.24 -16.56 23.05
N LYS A 724 -6.73 -16.46 24.30
CA LYS A 724 -7.60 -15.35 24.73
C LYS A 724 -6.89 -14.01 24.62
N ALA A 725 -5.63 -13.93 25.07
CA ALA A 725 -4.84 -12.71 25.01
C ALA A 725 -4.57 -12.28 23.55
N GLY A 726 -4.12 -13.20 22.68
CA GLY A 726 -3.83 -12.91 21.28
C GLY A 726 -5.07 -12.52 20.48
N LYS A 727 -6.21 -13.17 20.75
CA LYS A 727 -7.49 -12.79 20.16
C LYS A 727 -7.95 -11.41 20.61
N LEU A 728 -7.89 -11.12 21.92
CA LEU A 728 -8.23 -9.80 22.43
C LEU A 728 -7.35 -8.70 21.81
N LEU A 729 -6.05 -8.96 21.66
CA LEU A 729 -5.11 -8.03 21.06
C LEU A 729 -5.47 -7.70 19.61
N THR A 730 -5.75 -8.73 18.80
CA THR A 730 -6.15 -8.57 17.39
C THR A 730 -7.56 -8.00 17.22
N ASP A 731 -8.48 -8.26 18.14
CA ASP A 731 -9.84 -7.67 18.15
C ASP A 731 -9.80 -6.17 18.47
N LEU A 732 -8.90 -5.74 19.35
CA LEU A 732 -8.75 -4.33 19.74
C LEU A 732 -8.00 -3.49 18.70
N ASN A 733 -7.08 -4.10 17.94
CA ASN A 733 -6.39 -3.44 16.84
C ASN A 733 -6.22 -4.40 15.63
N PRO A 734 -7.22 -4.46 14.74
CA PRO A 734 -7.28 -5.45 13.66
C PRO A 734 -6.37 -5.16 12.46
N GLU A 735 -5.76 -3.97 12.40
CA GLU A 735 -4.92 -3.51 11.28
C GLU A 735 -3.42 -3.66 11.58
N ASP A 736 -3.04 -4.05 12.79
CA ASP A 736 -1.64 -4.23 13.17
C ASP A 736 -1.18 -5.67 12.86
N GLY A 737 -0.33 -5.80 11.85
CA GLY A 737 0.21 -7.09 11.41
C GLY A 737 1.07 -7.79 12.48
N ASN A 738 1.76 -7.04 13.35
CA ASN A 738 2.59 -7.62 14.40
C ASN A 738 1.74 -8.38 15.45
N PHE A 739 0.54 -7.86 15.75
CA PHE A 739 -0.37 -8.54 16.69
C PHE A 739 -0.93 -9.83 16.12
N HIS A 740 -1.14 -9.86 14.80
CA HIS A 740 -1.52 -11.08 14.10
C HIS A 740 -0.37 -12.08 14.11
N ASP A 741 0.88 -11.65 13.90
CA ASP A 741 2.05 -12.51 14.02
C ASP A 741 2.16 -13.14 15.42
N SER A 742 2.09 -12.33 16.49
CA SER A 742 2.18 -12.84 17.87
C SER A 742 1.05 -13.81 18.23
N TYR A 743 -0.17 -13.58 17.74
CA TYR A 743 -1.27 -14.53 17.91
C TYR A 743 -1.05 -15.81 17.08
N GLY A 744 -0.58 -15.67 15.84
CA GLY A 744 -0.24 -16.78 14.95
C GLY A 744 0.89 -17.66 15.51
N GLU A 745 1.90 -17.06 16.12
CA GLU A 745 2.98 -17.75 16.84
C GLU A 745 2.42 -18.57 18.01
N ALA A 746 1.55 -17.97 18.83
CA ALA A 746 0.87 -18.69 19.91
C ALA A 746 0.12 -19.92 19.41
N LEU A 747 -0.68 -19.77 18.36
CA LEU A 747 -1.41 -20.88 17.75
C LEU A 747 -0.47 -21.96 17.18
N THR A 748 0.65 -21.54 16.57
CA THR A 748 1.66 -22.43 16.00
C THR A 748 2.29 -23.33 17.07
N GLU A 749 2.70 -22.77 18.21
CA GLU A 749 3.32 -23.57 19.29
C GLU A 749 2.33 -24.52 19.97
N PHE A 750 1.05 -24.16 20.04
CA PHE A 750 0.00 -25.01 20.63
C PHE A 750 -0.67 -26.00 19.66
N GLY A 751 -0.13 -26.13 18.45
CA GLY A 751 -0.53 -27.13 17.46
C GLY A 751 -1.79 -26.81 16.65
N GLU A 752 -2.30 -25.58 16.72
CA GLU A 752 -3.49 -25.12 15.98
C GLU A 752 -3.08 -24.64 14.57
N TYR A 753 -2.45 -25.51 13.79
CA TYR A 753 -1.70 -25.11 12.59
C TYR A 753 -2.57 -24.49 11.49
N GLU A 754 -3.78 -24.98 11.26
CA GLU A 754 -4.69 -24.44 10.23
C GLU A 754 -5.23 -23.06 10.59
N GLU A 755 -5.46 -22.79 11.88
CA GLU A 755 -5.86 -21.47 12.37
C GLU A 755 -4.67 -20.51 12.32
N ALA A 756 -3.49 -20.97 12.78
CA ALA A 756 -2.25 -20.22 12.73
C ALA A 756 -1.93 -19.72 11.32
N ILE A 757 -2.02 -20.59 10.30
CA ILE A 757 -1.75 -20.20 8.90
C ILE A 757 -2.63 -19.04 8.45
N LYS A 758 -3.93 -19.06 8.77
CA LYS A 758 -4.85 -17.97 8.39
C LYS A 758 -4.46 -16.65 9.04
N ILE A 759 -4.13 -16.69 10.32
CA ILE A 759 -3.75 -15.50 11.09
C ILE A 759 -2.40 -14.96 10.62
N LEU A 760 -1.41 -15.83 10.40
CA LEU A 760 -0.08 -15.46 9.90
C LEU A 760 -0.14 -14.92 8.45
N GLN A 761 -1.00 -15.48 7.60
CA GLN A 761 -1.23 -14.91 6.26
C GLN A 761 -1.84 -13.51 6.33
N LYS A 762 -2.79 -13.29 7.24
CA LYS A 762 -3.35 -11.95 7.48
C LYS A 762 -2.27 -10.97 7.97
N ALA A 763 -1.34 -11.41 8.82
CA ALA A 763 -0.20 -10.58 9.24
C ALA A 763 0.62 -10.09 8.04
N LEU A 764 0.92 -10.99 7.08
CA LEU A 764 1.65 -10.66 5.85
C LEU A 764 0.83 -9.84 4.85
N GLU A 765 -0.50 -9.95 4.85
CA GLU A 765 -1.38 -9.11 4.02
C GLU A 765 -1.43 -7.67 4.54
N LEU A 766 -1.46 -7.50 5.87
CA LEU A 766 -1.51 -6.19 6.53
C LEU A 766 -0.19 -5.43 6.38
N ASP A 767 0.94 -6.10 6.61
CA ASP A 767 2.26 -5.51 6.44
C ASP A 767 3.27 -6.54 5.90
N PRO A 768 3.43 -6.62 4.56
CA PRO A 768 4.31 -7.58 3.90
C PRO A 768 5.81 -7.35 4.14
N LEU A 769 6.18 -6.22 4.76
CA LEU A 769 7.57 -5.78 4.97
C LEU A 769 7.84 -5.41 6.43
N GLY A 770 6.90 -5.72 7.32
CA GLY A 770 7.02 -5.47 8.74
C GLY A 770 8.21 -6.20 9.33
N TRP A 771 8.78 -5.66 10.42
CA TRP A 771 9.94 -6.26 11.09
C TRP A 771 9.69 -7.72 11.55
N PHE A 772 8.42 -8.09 11.76
CA PHE A 772 7.97 -9.42 12.17
C PHE A 772 7.88 -10.42 10.99
N THR A 773 7.89 -9.96 9.74
CA THR A 773 7.67 -10.76 8.51
C THR A 773 8.53 -12.01 8.41
N TYR A 774 9.82 -11.94 8.78
CA TYR A 774 10.71 -13.11 8.72
C TYR A 774 10.35 -14.17 9.77
N ASN A 775 9.88 -13.75 10.95
CA ASN A 775 9.35 -14.67 11.97
C ASN A 775 8.03 -15.26 11.50
N THR A 776 7.16 -14.48 10.87
CA THR A 776 5.90 -14.98 10.28
C THR A 776 6.14 -16.08 9.27
N TYR A 777 7.10 -15.90 8.34
CA TYR A 777 7.50 -16.96 7.40
C TYR A 777 8.09 -18.18 8.10
N TYR A 778 8.84 -17.98 9.19
CA TYR A 778 9.36 -19.07 10.01
C TYR A 778 8.23 -19.87 10.69
N HIS A 779 7.22 -19.19 11.25
CA HIS A 779 6.05 -19.83 11.85
C HIS A 779 5.20 -20.56 10.80
N LEU A 780 4.97 -19.95 9.63
CA LEU A 780 4.29 -20.60 8.51
C LEU A 780 5.01 -21.87 8.05
N ALA A 781 6.35 -21.82 7.91
CA ALA A 781 7.14 -22.99 7.58
C ALA A 781 6.95 -24.11 8.62
N LYS A 782 7.00 -23.79 9.92
CA LYS A 782 6.71 -24.77 10.98
C LYS A 782 5.32 -25.38 10.84
N CYS A 783 4.27 -24.56 10.63
CA CYS A 783 2.92 -25.06 10.40
C CYS A 783 2.84 -26.01 9.20
N TYR A 784 3.44 -25.64 8.06
CA TYR A 784 3.43 -26.46 6.85
C TYR A 784 4.19 -27.78 7.02
N ILE A 785 5.32 -27.79 7.74
CA ILE A 785 6.04 -29.02 8.08
C ILE A 785 5.15 -29.96 8.89
N LYS A 786 4.48 -29.44 9.93
CA LYS A 786 3.60 -30.27 10.79
C LYS A 786 2.36 -30.79 10.06
N LEU A 787 1.91 -30.10 9.01
CA LEU A 787 0.82 -30.54 8.13
C LEU A 787 1.29 -31.39 6.94
N GLY A 788 2.59 -31.71 6.83
CA GLY A 788 3.14 -32.51 5.73
C GLY A 788 3.17 -31.79 4.37
N LYS A 789 3.02 -30.47 4.33
CA LYS A 789 3.02 -29.64 3.12
C LYS A 789 4.44 -29.13 2.82
N TYR A 790 5.37 -30.04 2.51
CA TYR A 790 6.80 -29.72 2.42
C TYR A 790 7.16 -28.70 1.32
N ASP A 791 6.43 -28.66 0.21
CA ASP A 791 6.67 -27.67 -0.86
C ASP A 791 6.43 -26.23 -0.37
N LEU A 792 5.29 -26.00 0.29
CA LEU A 792 4.95 -24.70 0.89
C LEU A 792 5.87 -24.34 2.06
N ALA A 793 6.34 -25.36 2.80
CA ALA A 793 7.33 -25.16 3.85
C ALA A 793 8.66 -24.65 3.27
N ARG A 794 9.17 -25.25 2.20
CA ARG A 794 10.40 -24.81 1.51
C ARG A 794 10.26 -23.39 0.97
N GLU A 795 9.14 -23.08 0.32
CA GLU A 795 8.85 -21.72 -0.15
C GLU A 795 8.90 -20.70 1.01
N SER A 796 8.27 -21.04 2.14
CA SER A 796 8.27 -20.19 3.33
C SER A 796 9.67 -20.04 3.93
N ILE A 797 10.46 -21.12 3.96
CA ILE A 797 11.86 -21.12 4.46
C ILE A 797 12.76 -20.23 3.60
N ASP A 798 12.63 -20.30 2.26
CA ASP A 798 13.38 -19.43 1.37
C ASP A 798 13.01 -17.96 1.59
N ARG A 799 11.72 -17.71 1.88
CA ARG A 799 11.25 -16.37 2.23
C ARG A 799 11.78 -15.84 3.56
N VAL A 800 12.09 -16.67 4.56
CA VAL A 800 12.70 -16.25 5.84
C VAL A 800 13.98 -15.44 5.61
N VAL A 801 14.88 -15.93 4.76
CA VAL A 801 16.17 -15.24 4.47
C VAL A 801 15.97 -14.06 3.52
N SER A 802 15.03 -14.16 2.57
CA SER A 802 14.70 -13.03 1.72
C SER A 802 14.12 -11.86 2.53
N ALA A 803 13.28 -12.15 3.52
CA ALA A 803 12.65 -11.17 4.40
C ALA A 803 13.68 -10.44 5.28
N THR A 804 14.71 -11.13 5.78
CA THR A 804 15.78 -10.49 6.58
C THR A 804 16.80 -9.72 5.75
N ASN A 805 16.89 -9.99 4.45
CA ASN A 805 17.68 -9.20 3.50
C ASN A 805 16.92 -7.97 2.98
N THR A 806 15.59 -8.02 2.97
CA THR A 806 14.71 -6.94 2.51
C THR A 806 14.30 -5.99 3.63
N CYS A 807 14.16 -6.48 4.87
CA CYS A 807 14.06 -5.69 6.09
C CYS A 807 15.48 -5.26 6.54
N PHE A 808 15.68 -4.05 7.07
CA PHE A 808 16.99 -3.59 7.59
C PHE A 808 17.35 -4.26 8.94
N CYS A 809 17.34 -5.60 8.95
CA CYS A 809 17.72 -6.43 10.08
C CYS A 809 19.24 -6.35 10.33
N GLY A 810 19.64 -6.19 11.60
CA GLY A 810 21.04 -6.20 12.03
C GLY A 810 21.75 -7.54 11.75
N MET A 811 23.09 -7.57 11.83
CA MET A 811 23.91 -8.75 11.46
C MET A 811 23.41 -10.04 12.11
N LYS A 812 23.14 -9.99 13.42
CA LYS A 812 22.67 -11.12 14.22
C LYS A 812 21.34 -11.69 13.73
N MET A 813 20.36 -10.85 13.43
CA MET A 813 19.06 -11.31 12.90
C MET A 813 19.21 -12.04 11.56
N ARG A 814 20.13 -11.60 10.69
CA ARG A 814 20.41 -12.29 9.43
C ARG A 814 21.06 -13.65 9.68
N GLU A 815 21.97 -13.75 10.63
CA GLU A 815 22.60 -15.02 11.02
C GLU A 815 21.60 -15.98 11.66
N GLU A 816 20.79 -15.49 12.60
CA GLU A 816 19.67 -16.23 13.20
C GLU A 816 18.70 -16.74 12.12
N SER A 817 18.40 -15.94 11.09
CA SER A 817 17.53 -16.35 10.00
C SER A 817 18.12 -17.49 9.16
N LYS A 818 19.44 -17.49 8.94
CA LYS A 818 20.16 -18.58 8.26
C LYS A 818 20.15 -19.84 9.11
N GLU A 819 20.41 -19.72 10.41
CA GLU A 819 20.36 -20.85 11.34
C GLU A 819 18.96 -21.46 11.39
N LYS A 820 17.91 -20.62 11.52
CA LYS A 820 16.50 -21.04 11.45
C LYS A 820 16.19 -21.76 10.15
N LYS A 821 16.65 -21.25 9.01
CA LYS A 821 16.51 -21.92 7.69
C LYS A 821 17.17 -23.30 7.70
N HIS A 822 18.43 -23.40 8.10
CA HIS A 822 19.15 -24.67 8.13
C HIS A 822 18.45 -25.70 9.03
N LYS A 823 17.98 -25.27 10.20
CA LYS A 823 17.25 -26.13 11.13
C LYS A 823 15.96 -26.69 10.53
N LEU A 824 15.15 -25.85 9.88
CA LEU A 824 13.89 -26.28 9.27
C LEU A 824 14.11 -27.19 8.06
N LEU A 825 15.12 -26.92 7.22
CA LEU A 825 15.47 -27.80 6.10
C LEU A 825 15.94 -29.17 6.59
N ALA A 826 16.76 -29.21 7.63
CA ALA A 826 17.18 -30.47 8.24
C ALA A 826 16.00 -31.27 8.82
N GLU A 827 15.03 -30.59 9.44
CA GLU A 827 13.78 -31.24 9.91
C GLU A 827 12.98 -31.84 8.74
N ILE A 828 12.84 -31.12 7.62
CA ILE A 828 12.17 -31.64 6.42
C ILE A 828 12.89 -32.87 5.87
N GLU A 829 14.21 -32.81 5.71
CA GLU A 829 15.00 -33.93 5.18
C GLU A 829 14.90 -35.18 6.07
N GLU A 830 14.85 -35.01 7.39
CA GLU A 830 14.69 -36.13 8.32
C GLU A 830 13.30 -36.75 8.21
N LEU A 831 12.25 -35.92 8.07
CA LEU A 831 10.87 -36.39 7.92
C LEU A 831 10.64 -37.07 6.57
N GLU A 832 11.22 -36.55 5.48
CA GLU A 832 11.15 -37.17 4.15
C GLU A 832 11.92 -38.49 4.07
N LYS A 833 12.98 -38.67 4.87
CA LYS A 833 13.67 -39.97 5.00
C LYS A 833 12.86 -41.01 5.79
N LYS A 834 11.91 -40.57 6.62
CA LYS A 834 11.06 -41.43 7.46
C LYS A 834 9.72 -41.78 6.79
N SER A 835 9.28 -41.00 5.81
CA SER A 835 8.11 -41.26 4.95
C SER A 835 8.46 -42.16 3.78
#